data_AF-A0A835WMK1-F1
#
_entry.id   AF-A0A835WMK1-F1
#
_cell.length_a   1.000
_cell.length_b   1.000
_cell.length_c   1.000
_cell.angle_alpha   90.00
_cell.angle_beta   90.00
_cell.angle_gamma   90.00
#
_symmetry.space_group_name_H-M   'P 1'
#
loop_
_entity.id
_entity.type
_entity.pdbx_description
1 polymer ?
#
loop_
_entity_poly.entity_id
_entity_poly.type
_entity_poly.pdbx_seq_one_letter_code
_entity_poly.pdbx_strand_id
1 'polypeptide(L)'
;MAETVPQSEPISDDQVENNAGGFVFKVDDWTLLRRFLILGSDANNYYVSRQSVDLASAQCVVRLLAAGQGEAVVKEVVDISREGRAPKQATGIVVLAMCARLGDPATSRAALLAVPAVCRTASTLFEWVQRCKELGAAAGIAKTESGALDPAAFAAWLAAASSDESAAAAAAAEGDRGGRGGGRGGRGGRGAGKDAGGGHALGGLGNRTGKLSWGRAMRRTVARWYLAKTPAAVAFQATKYSQRNGWSHADLLRLAHPDPEQHAAKRQKLAEGSVVAVEAAPAATAPVAAEAAGNADPDSEWVVVGAGDNGEGSELGALAAAMAAAAPAAAAGDDAAAAARAQWVADMKAVFTFLTHGTVPGQAQPPKRKQVAAAAEEAGVEPAAEAPLAEAPAAAAPPAPVELSPVMQYLVDAHRLRKEIRAPPPLKSAAGREEKGGKKKGKRGRRAAESDEEEKAPEPELDPEVVAQHEAATAAAVESALTLIRRHRFGHEHVGDTVLLRNPAVWGAFLENGMPLTAMIRNLGRMSELGLLAQPNYQQRVTDRLRDAKALAAARVHPMTLLDAMCTYRNGAGARGKARWEAVPAISSALEDAFYLAFKNVVPTGKRYLLGLDVSGSMGCYNCSGMTSVTACQAAAAVLMSLVRTEPWVKTMAFSHELVEFSVRESDRLEEVVERAESIPMGGTDCALPMIYATEKKLPVDVFVVLTDNETWFGDVHPTEALKRYRAAMNQPDAKLVVLAFSVNDFSIADPKDPGMLDVAGMDSAVPRVVADFVRGGGM
;
A
#
# COMPACT_ATOMS: atom_id res chain seq x y z
N MET A 1 -49.34 19.62 -11.84
CA MET A 1 -48.05 18.91 -11.75
C MET A 1 -47.24 19.65 -10.72
N ALA A 2 -46.65 18.96 -9.74
CA ALA A 2 -45.76 19.64 -8.80
C ALA A 2 -44.61 20.28 -9.58
N GLU A 3 -44.28 21.52 -9.26
CA GLU A 3 -43.18 22.26 -9.87
C GLU A 3 -41.88 21.46 -9.68
N THR A 4 -41.17 21.16 -10.77
CA THR A 4 -39.93 20.39 -10.73
C THR A 4 -38.77 21.38 -10.65
N VAL A 5 -37.96 21.27 -9.59
CA VAL A 5 -36.73 22.05 -9.47
C VAL A 5 -35.60 21.28 -10.17
N PRO A 6 -34.97 21.88 -11.19
CA PRO A 6 -33.89 21.23 -11.93
C PRO A 6 -32.65 21.03 -11.04
N GLN A 7 -31.76 20.12 -11.42
CA GLN A 7 -30.53 19.85 -10.67
C GLN A 7 -29.58 21.06 -10.64
N SER A 8 -29.71 21.99 -11.57
CA SER A 8 -28.98 23.27 -11.60
C SER A 8 -29.49 24.29 -10.57
N GLU A 9 -30.52 23.98 -9.80
CA GLU A 9 -31.07 24.83 -8.75
C GLU A 9 -31.21 24.04 -7.43
N PRO A 10 -30.96 24.68 -6.26
CA PRO A 10 -31.07 24.01 -4.97
C PRO A 10 -32.54 23.76 -4.61
N ILE A 11 -32.84 22.56 -4.13
CA ILE A 11 -34.14 22.21 -3.52
C ILE A 11 -34.22 22.56 -2.02
N SER A 12 -33.07 22.82 -1.39
CA SER A 12 -32.99 23.17 0.03
C SER A 12 -31.70 23.91 0.38
N ASP A 13 -31.73 24.68 1.47
CA ASP A 13 -30.61 25.54 1.92
C ASP A 13 -29.36 24.76 2.35
N ASP A 14 -29.47 23.45 2.56
CA ASP A 14 -28.38 22.55 2.95
C ASP A 14 -27.69 21.87 1.75
N GLN A 15 -28.12 22.19 0.51
CA GLN A 15 -27.41 21.79 -0.69
C GLN A 15 -26.24 22.72 -1.03
N VAL A 16 -25.24 22.13 -1.66
CA VAL A 16 -24.03 22.79 -2.19
C VAL A 16 -23.89 22.49 -3.67
N GLU A 17 -23.32 23.41 -4.42
CA GLU A 17 -22.99 23.21 -5.83
C GLU A 17 -21.79 22.26 -5.97
N ASN A 18 -21.90 21.23 -6.81
CA ASN A 18 -20.80 20.32 -7.17
C ASN A 18 -19.92 20.91 -8.28
N ASN A 19 -18.88 20.18 -8.70
CA ASN A 19 -17.95 20.70 -9.70
C ASN A 19 -18.54 20.76 -11.12
N ALA A 20 -19.62 20.04 -11.39
CA ALA A 20 -20.35 20.05 -12.65
C ALA A 20 -21.44 21.15 -12.71
N GLY A 21 -21.69 21.89 -11.61
CA GLY A 21 -22.70 22.96 -11.52
C GLY A 21 -24.09 22.50 -11.10
N GLY A 22 -24.24 21.25 -10.63
CA GLY A 22 -25.48 20.74 -10.04
C GLY A 22 -25.49 20.83 -8.52
N PHE A 23 -26.66 20.90 -7.90
CA PHE A 23 -26.83 21.00 -6.44
C PHE A 23 -26.99 19.62 -5.80
N VAL A 24 -26.18 19.36 -4.78
CA VAL A 24 -26.04 18.07 -4.08
C VAL A 24 -25.85 18.31 -2.58
N PHE A 25 -25.77 17.26 -1.76
CA PHE A 25 -25.59 17.40 -0.31
C PHE A 25 -24.13 17.31 0.09
N LYS A 26 -23.71 18.14 1.04
CA LYS A 26 -22.38 18.00 1.65
C LYS A 26 -22.34 16.75 2.51
N VAL A 27 -21.31 15.91 2.35
CA VAL A 27 -21.13 14.76 3.24
C VAL A 27 -20.54 15.19 4.57
N ASP A 28 -20.89 14.47 5.63
CA ASP A 28 -20.29 14.66 6.94
C ASP A 28 -18.80 14.20 6.96
N ASP A 29 -18.07 14.64 7.98
CA ASP A 29 -16.64 14.35 8.11
C ASP A 29 -16.35 12.84 8.25
N TRP A 30 -17.25 12.02 8.81
CA TRP A 30 -17.05 10.57 8.90
C TRP A 30 -17.17 9.88 7.55
N THR A 31 -18.17 10.27 6.76
CA THR A 31 -18.34 9.79 5.39
C THR A 31 -17.13 10.18 4.52
N LEU A 32 -16.67 11.43 4.62
CA LEU A 32 -15.48 11.88 3.91
C LEU A 32 -14.20 11.16 4.38
N LEU A 33 -14.03 10.93 5.69
CA LEU A 33 -12.92 10.15 6.23
C LEU A 33 -12.90 8.73 5.65
N ARG A 34 -14.07 8.05 5.59
CA ARG A 34 -14.17 6.70 5.03
C ARG A 34 -13.84 6.67 3.54
N ARG A 35 -14.37 7.63 2.76
CA ARG A 35 -14.00 7.80 1.34
C ARG A 35 -12.50 8.00 1.18
N PHE A 36 -11.90 8.87 2.00
CA PHE A 36 -10.46 9.09 1.97
C PHE A 36 -9.67 7.82 2.31
N LEU A 37 -10.04 7.10 3.36
CA LEU A 37 -9.36 5.87 3.78
C LEU A 37 -9.45 4.74 2.75
N ILE A 38 -10.55 4.64 2.00
CA ILE A 38 -10.80 3.59 1.00
C ILE A 38 -10.23 3.98 -0.38
N LEU A 39 -10.61 5.15 -0.91
CA LEU A 39 -10.29 5.57 -2.27
C LEU A 39 -8.91 6.24 -2.35
N GLY A 40 -8.47 6.89 -1.27
CA GLY A 40 -7.25 7.67 -1.24
C GLY A 40 -7.27 8.87 -2.16
N SER A 41 -6.11 9.50 -2.33
CA SER A 41 -5.95 10.78 -3.04
C SER A 41 -4.73 10.75 -3.96
N ASP A 42 -4.45 9.59 -4.55
CA ASP A 42 -3.24 9.35 -5.33
C ASP A 42 -3.27 9.92 -6.77
N ALA A 43 -4.42 10.46 -7.18
CA ALA A 43 -4.71 10.89 -8.54
C ALA A 43 -5.48 12.23 -8.58
N ASN A 44 -5.46 12.91 -9.72
CA ASN A 44 -6.49 13.89 -10.01
C ASN A 44 -7.82 13.15 -10.23
N ASN A 45 -8.93 13.74 -9.79
CA ASN A 45 -10.24 13.36 -10.30
C ASN A 45 -10.51 14.17 -11.59
N TYR A 46 -11.54 13.82 -12.36
CA TYR A 46 -11.87 14.51 -13.61
C TYR A 46 -11.99 16.04 -13.44
N TYR A 47 -12.62 16.45 -12.33
CA TYR A 47 -12.94 17.83 -12.04
C TYR A 47 -11.93 18.54 -11.13
N VAL A 48 -11.24 17.79 -10.27
CA VAL A 48 -10.45 18.36 -9.17
C VAL A 48 -9.04 17.79 -9.12
N SER A 49 -8.06 18.66 -8.88
CA SER A 49 -6.66 18.25 -8.80
C SER A 49 -6.40 17.38 -7.58
N ARG A 50 -5.41 16.49 -7.66
CA ARG A 50 -4.95 15.66 -6.53
C ARG A 50 -4.71 16.46 -5.25
N GLN A 51 -4.09 17.63 -5.39
CA GLN A 51 -3.69 18.47 -4.27
C GLN A 51 -4.88 19.02 -3.48
N SER A 52 -5.98 19.33 -4.16
CA SER A 52 -7.19 19.81 -3.50
C SER A 52 -7.94 18.69 -2.77
N VAL A 53 -7.93 17.48 -3.31
CA VAL A 53 -8.45 16.27 -2.63
C VAL A 53 -7.63 15.94 -1.38
N ASP A 54 -6.29 15.98 -1.48
CA ASP A 54 -5.37 15.83 -0.33
C ASP A 54 -5.70 16.85 0.78
N LEU A 55 -5.91 18.11 0.38
CA LEU A 55 -6.20 19.23 1.28
C LEU A 55 -7.52 19.04 2.03
N ALA A 56 -8.62 18.79 1.30
CA ALA A 56 -9.94 18.60 1.88
C ALA A 56 -9.97 17.41 2.86
N SER A 57 -9.29 16.33 2.48
CA SER A 57 -9.18 15.12 3.30
C SER A 57 -8.37 15.33 4.58
N ALA A 58 -7.24 16.06 4.51
CA ALA A 58 -6.46 16.40 5.69
C ALA A 58 -7.23 17.34 6.64
N GLN A 59 -7.95 18.31 6.09
CA GLN A 59 -8.78 19.22 6.88
C GLN A 59 -9.91 18.49 7.61
N CYS A 60 -10.55 17.50 6.96
CA CYS A 60 -11.55 16.64 7.57
C CYS A 60 -11.02 15.93 8.82
N VAL A 61 -9.86 15.27 8.72
CA VAL A 61 -9.24 14.61 9.88
C VAL A 61 -9.00 15.60 11.01
N VAL A 62 -8.52 16.81 10.70
CA VAL A 62 -8.29 17.85 11.71
C VAL A 62 -9.57 18.35 12.36
N ARG A 63 -10.68 18.48 11.62
CA ARG A 63 -11.99 18.82 12.20
C ARG A 63 -12.47 17.74 13.18
N LEU A 64 -12.34 16.46 12.82
CA LEU A 64 -12.67 15.34 13.72
C LEU A 64 -11.81 15.32 14.99
N LEU A 65 -10.51 15.61 14.86
CA LEU A 65 -9.61 15.73 16.00
C LEU A 65 -9.98 16.91 16.90
N ALA A 66 -10.29 18.07 16.32
CA ALA A 66 -10.72 19.26 17.08
C ALA A 66 -12.07 19.05 17.77
N ALA A 67 -12.95 18.22 17.21
CA ALA A 67 -14.23 17.81 17.80
C ALA A 67 -14.08 16.75 18.92
N GLY A 68 -12.86 16.36 19.29
CA GLY A 68 -12.61 15.36 20.35
C GLY A 68 -12.90 13.92 19.93
N GLN A 69 -13.04 13.65 18.62
CA GLN A 69 -13.40 12.32 18.10
C GLN A 69 -12.18 11.47 17.70
N GLY A 70 -10.97 11.86 18.13
CA GLY A 70 -9.73 11.25 17.64
C GLY A 70 -9.54 9.77 17.98
N GLU A 71 -10.00 9.30 19.15
CA GLU A 71 -9.96 7.86 19.49
C GLU A 71 -10.85 7.03 18.56
N ALA A 72 -12.02 7.55 18.19
CA ALA A 72 -12.91 6.91 17.23
C ALA A 72 -12.25 6.87 15.83
N VAL A 73 -11.57 7.95 15.41
CA VAL A 73 -10.83 7.98 14.13
C VAL A 73 -9.74 6.89 14.12
N VAL A 74 -8.99 6.74 15.21
CA VAL A 74 -7.98 5.67 15.33
C VAL A 74 -8.63 4.30 15.22
N LYS A 75 -9.79 4.09 15.86
CA LYS A 75 -10.54 2.83 15.78
C LYS A 75 -10.94 2.51 14.34
N GLU A 76 -11.51 3.47 13.60
CA GLU A 76 -11.92 3.29 12.21
C GLU A 76 -10.73 2.91 11.31
N VAL A 77 -9.58 3.56 11.49
CA VAL A 77 -8.34 3.21 10.76
C VAL A 77 -7.90 1.77 11.07
N VAL A 78 -7.97 1.35 12.33
CA VAL A 78 -7.60 -0.01 12.75
C VAL A 78 -8.55 -1.04 12.15
N ASP A 79 -9.86 -0.78 12.18
CA ASP A 79 -10.87 -1.70 11.66
C ASP A 79 -10.72 -1.87 10.14
N ILE A 80 -10.62 -0.76 9.38
CA ILE A 80 -10.36 -0.79 7.93
C ILE A 80 -9.06 -1.55 7.61
N SER A 81 -7.99 -1.35 8.39
CA SER A 81 -6.70 -2.02 8.16
C SER A 81 -6.74 -3.51 8.48
N ARG A 82 -7.40 -3.90 9.59
CA ARG A 82 -7.52 -5.30 10.03
C ARG A 82 -8.39 -6.10 9.09
N GLU A 83 -9.52 -5.54 8.69
CA GLU A 83 -10.48 -6.17 7.79
C GLU A 83 -10.04 -6.19 6.32
N GLY A 84 -9.00 -5.41 5.99
CA GLY A 84 -8.48 -5.30 4.62
C GLY A 84 -9.45 -4.60 3.68
N ARG A 85 -10.21 -3.63 4.18
CA ARG A 85 -11.28 -2.94 3.43
C ARG A 85 -10.77 -2.02 2.33
N ALA A 86 -9.64 -1.36 2.54
CA ALA A 86 -9.02 -0.46 1.58
C ALA A 86 -8.03 -1.22 0.64
N PRO A 87 -8.03 -0.93 -0.67
CA PRO A 87 -7.04 -1.48 -1.62
C PRO A 87 -5.60 -1.12 -1.26
N LYS A 88 -5.38 0.07 -0.68
CA LYS A 88 -4.07 0.59 -0.26
C LYS A 88 -4.09 0.99 1.20
N GLN A 89 -2.94 0.85 1.86
CA GLN A 89 -2.79 1.20 3.28
C GLN A 89 -2.18 2.59 3.51
N ALA A 90 -1.69 3.26 2.45
CA ALA A 90 -0.96 4.53 2.55
C ALA A 90 -1.77 5.62 3.27
N THR A 91 -3.07 5.74 2.93
CA THR A 91 -3.94 6.76 3.54
C THR A 91 -4.18 6.49 5.03
N GLY A 92 -4.48 5.25 5.41
CA GLY A 92 -4.63 4.88 6.82
C GLY A 92 -3.36 5.17 7.65
N ILE A 93 -2.18 4.98 7.06
CA ILE A 93 -0.90 5.33 7.70
C ILE A 93 -0.77 6.84 7.93
N VAL A 94 -1.19 7.65 6.95
CA VAL A 94 -1.19 9.12 7.05
C VAL A 94 -2.14 9.59 8.15
N VAL A 95 -3.39 9.10 8.16
CA VAL A 95 -4.37 9.45 9.19
C VAL A 95 -3.90 9.03 10.58
N LEU A 96 -3.30 7.84 10.71
CA LEU A 96 -2.70 7.38 11.96
C LEU A 96 -1.55 8.29 12.42
N ALA A 97 -0.72 8.76 11.49
CA ALA A 97 0.34 9.72 11.78
C ALA A 97 -0.22 11.09 12.19
N MET A 98 -1.34 11.55 11.59
CA MET A 98 -2.04 12.77 12.00
C MET A 98 -2.57 12.63 13.43
N CYS A 99 -3.25 11.53 13.76
CA CYS A 99 -3.74 11.25 15.11
C CYS A 99 -2.60 11.25 16.14
N ALA A 100 -1.45 10.63 15.80
CA ALA A 100 -0.29 10.54 16.69
C ALA A 100 0.44 11.89 16.92
N ARG A 101 0.27 12.87 16.03
CA ARG A 101 1.02 14.15 16.05
C ARG A 101 0.16 15.36 16.39
N LEU A 102 -1.06 15.38 15.89
CA LEU A 102 -1.99 16.51 15.99
C LEU A 102 -3.04 16.29 17.07
N GLY A 103 -3.38 15.04 17.38
CA GLY A 103 -4.39 14.70 18.38
C GLY A 103 -4.06 15.18 19.80
N ASP A 104 -5.08 15.17 20.65
CA ASP A 104 -4.94 15.32 22.11
C ASP A 104 -4.11 14.16 22.70
N PRO A 105 -3.76 14.19 24.00
CA PRO A 105 -2.97 13.12 24.62
C PRO A 105 -3.60 11.72 24.55
N ALA A 106 -4.93 11.58 24.66
CA ALA A 106 -5.63 10.30 24.61
C ALA A 106 -5.60 9.73 23.18
N THR A 107 -5.95 10.56 22.19
CA THR A 107 -5.86 10.24 20.76
C THR A 107 -4.43 9.86 20.36
N SER A 108 -3.44 10.64 20.80
CA SER A 108 -2.03 10.36 20.51
C SER A 108 -1.58 9.02 21.10
N ARG A 109 -2.01 8.71 22.34
CA ARG A 109 -1.76 7.41 22.98
C ARG A 109 -2.42 6.27 22.20
N ALA A 110 -3.69 6.42 21.82
CA ALA A 110 -4.43 5.43 21.04
C ALA A 110 -3.75 5.17 19.67
N ALA A 111 -3.36 6.22 18.95
CA ALA A 111 -2.69 6.09 17.66
C ALA A 111 -1.34 5.36 17.79
N LEU A 112 -0.53 5.70 18.80
CA LEU A 112 0.76 5.04 19.05
C LEU A 112 0.61 3.57 19.46
N LEU A 113 -0.47 3.22 20.17
CA LEU A 113 -0.84 1.84 20.50
C LEU A 113 -1.28 1.03 19.27
N ALA A 114 -1.94 1.70 18.32
CA ALA A 114 -2.45 1.07 17.10
C ALA A 114 -1.37 0.79 16.04
N VAL A 115 -0.19 1.41 16.13
CA VAL A 115 0.90 1.26 15.13
C VAL A 115 1.21 -0.20 14.79
N PRO A 116 1.40 -1.15 15.73
CA PRO A 116 1.69 -2.54 15.36
C PRO A 116 0.54 -3.25 14.63
N ALA A 117 -0.71 -2.81 14.85
CA ALA A 117 -1.88 -3.39 14.20
C ALA A 117 -2.05 -2.89 12.75
N VAL A 118 -1.71 -1.62 12.49
CA VAL A 118 -1.82 -1.00 11.15
C VAL A 118 -0.53 -1.21 10.34
N CYS A 119 0.61 -0.85 10.92
CA CYS A 119 1.94 -0.98 10.30
C CYS A 119 2.51 -2.40 10.49
N ARG A 120 1.93 -3.39 9.81
CA ARG A 120 2.33 -4.81 9.98
C ARG A 120 3.71 -5.15 9.41
N THR A 121 4.18 -4.41 8.41
CA THR A 121 5.49 -4.63 7.76
C THR A 121 6.46 -3.49 8.02
N ALA A 122 7.76 -3.74 7.89
CA ALA A 122 8.76 -2.69 8.05
C ALA A 122 8.57 -1.56 7.02
N SER A 123 8.14 -1.88 5.79
CA SER A 123 7.75 -0.88 4.79
C SER A 123 6.69 0.10 5.30
N THR A 124 5.61 -0.42 5.90
CA THR A 124 4.53 0.41 6.45
C THR A 124 4.95 1.18 7.70
N LEU A 125 5.88 0.64 8.49
CA LEU A 125 6.48 1.36 9.63
C LEU A 125 7.37 2.52 9.14
N PHE A 126 8.21 2.30 8.14
CA PHE A 126 9.05 3.34 7.54
C PHE A 126 8.22 4.47 6.95
N GLU A 127 7.13 4.13 6.27
CA GLU A 127 6.15 5.10 5.78
C GLU A 127 5.53 5.90 6.92
N TRP A 128 5.05 5.25 7.98
CA TRP A 128 4.48 5.93 9.14
C TRP A 128 5.47 6.88 9.82
N VAL A 129 6.73 6.44 10.03
CA VAL A 129 7.79 7.30 10.60
C VAL A 129 8.05 8.51 9.70
N GLN A 130 8.07 8.31 8.37
CA GLN A 130 8.23 9.38 7.41
C GLN A 130 7.05 10.37 7.47
N ARG A 131 5.81 9.89 7.52
CA ARG A 131 4.62 10.75 7.68
C ARG A 131 4.66 11.53 9.00
N CYS A 132 5.05 10.91 10.11
CA CYS A 132 5.25 11.60 11.39
C CYS A 132 6.34 12.68 11.32
N LYS A 133 7.40 12.47 10.53
CA LYS A 133 8.46 13.47 10.32
C LYS A 133 7.95 14.68 9.56
N GLU A 134 7.21 14.45 8.48
CA GLU A 134 6.60 15.51 7.66
C GLU A 134 5.59 16.34 8.48
N LEU A 135 4.73 15.66 9.25
CA LEU A 135 3.77 16.32 10.15
C LEU A 135 4.44 16.98 11.37
N GLY A 136 5.69 16.64 11.67
CA GLY A 136 6.46 17.23 12.77
C GLY A 136 6.68 18.74 12.60
N ALA A 137 6.79 19.23 11.36
CA ALA A 137 6.84 20.66 11.06
C ALA A 137 5.48 21.35 11.20
N ALA A 138 4.39 20.63 10.89
CA ALA A 138 3.00 21.11 10.97
C ALA A 138 2.50 21.30 12.40
N ALA A 139 2.88 20.36 13.28
CA ALA A 139 2.38 20.28 14.65
C ALA A 139 2.79 21.49 15.52
N GLY A 140 3.85 22.22 15.14
CA GLY A 140 4.27 23.45 15.82
C GLY A 140 3.45 24.70 15.44
N ILE A 141 2.61 24.60 14.40
CA ILE A 141 1.85 25.74 13.83
C ILE A 141 0.34 25.56 14.07
N ALA A 142 -0.14 24.32 14.14
CA ALA A 142 -1.56 24.01 14.23
C ALA A 142 -2.14 23.99 15.65
N LYS A 143 -1.32 24.20 16.69
CA LYS A 143 -1.78 24.18 18.09
C LYS A 143 -1.74 25.61 18.64
N THR A 144 -2.87 26.04 19.21
CA THR A 144 -3.00 27.31 19.93
C THR A 144 -2.12 27.32 21.19
N GLU A 145 -2.00 28.49 21.85
CA GLU A 145 -1.25 28.61 23.12
C GLU A 145 -1.77 27.67 24.22
N SER A 146 -3.06 27.28 24.17
CA SER A 146 -3.66 26.30 25.08
C SER A 146 -3.38 24.84 24.71
N GLY A 147 -2.72 24.59 23.57
CA GLY A 147 -2.44 23.27 23.02
C GLY A 147 -3.60 22.65 22.23
N ALA A 148 -4.74 23.34 22.12
CA ALA A 148 -5.86 22.90 21.29
C ALA A 148 -5.54 23.04 19.80
N LEU A 149 -5.98 22.07 19.00
CA LEU A 149 -5.81 22.07 17.55
C LEU A 149 -6.72 23.15 16.93
N ASP A 150 -6.16 24.03 16.10
CA ASP A 150 -6.90 25.05 15.37
C ASP A 150 -7.05 24.63 13.90
N PRO A 151 -8.25 24.20 13.47
CA PRO A 151 -8.50 23.81 12.08
C PRO A 151 -8.25 24.93 11.07
N ALA A 152 -8.51 26.20 11.43
CA ALA A 152 -8.33 27.33 10.54
C ALA A 152 -6.85 27.64 10.34
N ALA A 153 -6.06 27.64 11.43
CA ALA A 153 -4.61 27.78 11.34
C ALA A 153 -3.96 26.65 10.55
N PHE A 154 -4.43 25.40 10.73
CA PHE A 154 -3.96 24.26 9.94
C PHE A 154 -4.31 24.39 8.45
N ALA A 155 -5.53 24.81 8.14
CA ALA A 155 -5.96 25.05 6.76
C ALA A 155 -5.12 26.15 6.09
N ALA A 156 -4.85 27.26 6.79
CA ALA A 156 -3.98 28.33 6.29
C ALA A 156 -2.54 27.85 6.06
N TRP A 157 -2.01 27.04 6.98
CA TRP A 157 -0.68 26.45 6.85
C TRP A 157 -0.55 25.50 5.65
N LEU A 158 -1.59 24.70 5.38
CA LEU A 158 -1.66 23.84 4.21
C LEU A 158 -1.80 24.64 2.91
N ALA A 159 -2.64 25.68 2.89
CA ALA A 159 -2.82 26.54 1.72
C ALA A 159 -1.49 27.23 1.33
N ALA A 160 -0.75 27.76 2.31
CA ALA A 160 0.59 28.32 2.10
C ALA A 160 1.59 27.27 1.57
N ALA A 161 1.40 25.98 1.86
CA ALA A 161 2.22 24.91 1.30
C ALA A 161 2.05 24.77 -0.22
N SER A 162 0.81 24.88 -0.69
CA SER A 162 0.46 24.70 -2.09
C SER A 162 0.92 25.85 -2.99
N SER A 163 0.98 27.08 -2.45
CA SER A 163 1.44 28.27 -3.19
C SER A 163 2.95 28.31 -3.40
N ASP A 164 3.75 27.85 -2.42
CA ASP A 164 5.21 27.81 -2.54
C ASP A 164 5.67 26.80 -3.61
N GLU A 165 4.93 25.71 -3.78
CA GLU A 165 5.24 24.65 -4.74
C GLU A 165 4.81 25.01 -6.16
N SER A 166 3.66 25.69 -6.33
CA SER A 166 3.24 26.24 -7.63
C SER A 166 4.17 27.35 -8.10
N ALA A 167 4.67 28.19 -7.18
CA ALA A 167 5.70 29.19 -7.46
C ALA A 167 7.06 28.54 -7.81
N ALA A 168 7.47 27.48 -7.10
CA ALA A 168 8.70 26.74 -7.42
C ALA A 168 8.61 25.98 -8.76
N ALA A 169 7.45 25.42 -9.10
CA ALA A 169 7.20 24.79 -10.39
C ALA A 169 7.15 25.83 -11.54
N ALA A 170 6.55 26.99 -11.31
CA ALA A 170 6.56 28.11 -12.26
C ALA A 170 7.98 28.67 -12.47
N ALA A 171 8.77 28.83 -11.41
CA ALA A 171 10.16 29.26 -11.49
C ALA A 171 11.06 28.22 -12.21
N ALA A 172 10.79 26.92 -12.04
CA ALA A 172 11.46 25.86 -12.79
C ALA A 172 11.06 25.84 -14.28
N ALA A 173 9.84 26.27 -14.61
CA ALA A 173 9.36 26.43 -15.99
C ALA A 173 9.84 27.74 -16.65
N GLU A 174 10.04 28.82 -15.88
CA GLU A 174 10.63 30.08 -16.36
C GLU A 174 12.16 30.01 -16.50
N GLY A 175 12.83 29.20 -15.67
CA GLY A 175 14.27 28.93 -15.78
C GLY A 175 14.68 28.24 -17.09
N ASP A 176 13.74 27.65 -17.82
CA ASP A 176 13.95 27.03 -19.15
C ASP A 176 13.73 28.02 -20.31
N ARG A 177 13.39 29.29 -20.03
CA ARG A 177 13.15 30.35 -21.04
C ARG A 177 14.07 31.57 -20.94
N GLY A 178 15.15 31.51 -20.16
CA GLY A 178 16.07 32.64 -19.96
C GLY A 178 17.56 32.29 -20.07
N GLY A 179 18.12 32.43 -21.27
CA GLY A 179 19.51 32.77 -21.60
C GLY A 179 20.70 32.42 -20.67
N ARG A 180 21.61 31.62 -21.23
CA ARG A 180 23.08 31.59 -21.03
C ARG A 180 23.68 32.71 -20.14
N GLY A 181 24.40 32.30 -19.09
CA GLY A 181 25.45 33.08 -18.42
C GLY A 181 26.23 32.20 -17.45
N GLY A 182 27.55 32.07 -17.64
CA GLY A 182 28.39 31.09 -16.95
C GLY A 182 28.78 31.47 -15.52
N GLY A 183 29.13 30.45 -14.72
CA GLY A 183 29.80 30.60 -13.43
C GLY A 183 30.02 29.24 -12.75
N ARG A 184 31.27 28.79 -12.64
CA ARG A 184 31.68 27.56 -11.94
C ARG A 184 31.50 27.68 -10.42
N GLY A 185 31.13 26.58 -9.76
CA GLY A 185 31.25 26.43 -8.31
C GLY A 185 30.81 25.06 -7.74
N GLY A 186 31.73 24.09 -7.71
CA GLY A 186 32.00 23.13 -6.62
C GLY A 186 30.92 22.25 -5.94
N ARG A 187 31.24 20.94 -5.91
CA ARG A 187 30.94 19.90 -4.88
C ARG A 187 29.59 19.16 -4.87
N GLY A 188 29.66 17.91 -5.35
CA GLY A 188 29.31 16.69 -4.60
C GLY A 188 27.93 16.55 -3.95
N GLY A 189 27.06 15.74 -4.57
CA GLY A 189 25.85 15.22 -3.94
C GLY A 189 25.39 13.93 -4.60
N ARG A 190 25.40 12.83 -3.86
CA ARG A 190 24.95 11.49 -4.29
C ARG A 190 23.50 11.59 -4.75
N GLY A 191 23.23 11.13 -5.97
CA GLY A 191 21.89 11.10 -6.53
C GLY A 191 20.96 10.23 -5.68
N ALA A 192 19.98 10.87 -5.04
CA ALA A 192 18.80 10.19 -4.51
C ALA A 192 17.99 9.70 -5.72
N GLY A 193 17.84 8.38 -5.84
CA GLY A 193 16.91 7.80 -6.80
C GLY A 193 15.51 8.29 -6.51
N LYS A 194 14.88 8.94 -7.49
CA LYS A 194 13.44 9.19 -7.48
C LYS A 194 12.73 7.85 -7.60
N ASP A 195 12.41 7.23 -6.47
CA ASP A 195 11.47 6.12 -6.41
C ASP A 195 10.05 6.65 -6.64
N ALA A 196 9.68 6.78 -7.92
CA ALA A 196 8.30 6.97 -8.34
C ALA A 196 7.52 5.68 -8.05
N GLY A 197 6.80 5.66 -6.93
CA GLY A 197 5.97 4.53 -6.48
C GLY A 197 5.36 4.69 -5.09
N GLY A 198 5.74 5.71 -4.32
CA GLY A 198 5.00 6.12 -3.12
C GLY A 198 4.07 7.28 -3.47
N GLY A 199 2.76 7.03 -3.48
CA GLY A 199 1.78 8.11 -3.48
C GLY A 199 2.03 9.02 -2.28
N HIS A 200 2.35 10.28 -2.54
CA HIS A 200 2.36 11.32 -1.52
C HIS A 200 0.89 11.69 -1.26
N ALA A 201 0.22 11.03 -0.32
CA ALA A 201 -1.18 11.34 0.04
C ALA A 201 -1.37 12.74 0.68
N LEU A 202 -0.31 13.56 0.68
CA LEU A 202 -0.24 14.97 1.11
C LEU A 202 0.88 15.64 0.29
N GLY A 203 0.69 15.76 -1.03
CA GLY A 203 1.71 16.20 -2.00
C GLY A 203 2.49 17.46 -1.60
N GLY A 204 1.85 18.41 -0.90
CA GLY A 204 2.45 19.68 -0.47
C GLY A 204 3.34 19.63 0.78
N LEU A 205 3.49 18.47 1.44
CA LEU A 205 4.34 18.35 2.65
C LEU A 205 5.80 18.02 2.36
N GLY A 206 6.11 17.62 1.11
CA GLY A 206 7.39 17.02 0.74
C GLY A 206 8.62 17.91 0.92
N ASN A 207 8.47 19.24 0.93
CA ASN A 207 9.60 20.17 0.91
C ASN A 207 9.92 20.87 2.24
N ARG A 208 9.10 20.71 3.28
CA ARG A 208 9.36 21.34 4.60
C ARG A 208 9.89 20.31 5.57
N THR A 209 11.20 20.07 5.53
CA THR A 209 11.89 19.11 6.40
C THR A 209 11.92 19.59 7.86
N GLY A 210 10.87 19.31 8.61
CA GLY A 210 10.92 19.32 10.07
C GLY A 210 11.90 18.28 10.60
N LYS A 211 12.60 18.58 11.70
CA LYS A 211 13.28 17.52 12.49
C LYS A 211 12.22 16.71 13.20
N LEU A 212 12.18 15.39 12.95
CA LEU A 212 11.32 14.48 13.73
C LEU A 212 11.76 14.54 15.20
N SER A 213 10.86 14.94 16.10
CA SER A 213 11.11 14.89 17.54
C SER A 213 10.98 13.44 18.03
N TRP A 214 12.12 12.79 18.30
CA TRP A 214 12.21 11.44 18.87
C TRP A 214 11.94 11.45 20.37
N GLY A 215 10.74 11.89 20.77
CA GLY A 215 10.29 11.86 22.16
C GLY A 215 10.21 10.43 22.71
N ARG A 216 10.08 10.32 24.04
CA ARG A 216 9.98 9.02 24.74
C ARG A 216 8.86 8.13 24.20
N ALA A 217 7.74 8.70 23.76
CA ALA A 217 6.62 7.94 23.21
C ALA A 217 6.97 7.30 21.86
N MET A 218 7.50 8.09 20.90
CA MET A 218 7.92 7.62 19.58
C MET A 218 8.97 6.50 19.66
N ARG A 219 10.02 6.69 20.48
CA ARG A 219 11.08 5.69 20.68
C ARG A 219 10.50 4.37 21.21
N ARG A 220 9.62 4.44 22.21
CA ARG A 220 8.96 3.26 22.79
C ARG A 220 8.07 2.54 21.79
N THR A 221 7.29 3.27 20.98
CA THR A 221 6.43 2.67 19.94
C THR A 221 7.25 1.92 18.90
N VAL A 222 8.31 2.53 18.37
CA VAL A 222 9.19 1.88 17.38
C VAL A 222 9.93 0.70 18.01
N ALA A 223 10.47 0.84 19.22
CA ALA A 223 11.14 -0.25 19.93
C ALA A 223 10.19 -1.44 20.16
N ARG A 224 8.95 -1.18 20.61
CA ARG A 224 7.92 -2.20 20.82
C ARG A 224 7.58 -2.93 19.52
N TRP A 225 7.57 -2.26 18.37
CA TRP A 225 7.28 -2.90 17.09
C TRP A 225 8.25 -4.04 16.76
N TYR A 226 9.53 -3.86 17.09
CA TYR A 226 10.57 -4.88 16.95
C TYR A 226 10.50 -5.92 18.06
N LEU A 227 10.46 -5.48 19.32
CA LEU A 227 10.54 -6.36 20.49
C LEU A 227 9.30 -7.25 20.68
N ALA A 228 8.16 -6.87 20.10
CA ALA A 228 6.97 -7.71 20.09
C ALA A 228 7.05 -8.90 19.10
N LYS A 229 8.11 -8.99 18.28
CA LYS A 229 8.32 -10.04 17.28
C LYS A 229 9.37 -11.04 17.75
N THR A 230 9.38 -12.21 17.11
CA THR A 230 10.48 -13.18 17.25
C THR A 230 11.72 -12.71 16.48
N PRO A 231 12.92 -13.22 16.82
CA PRO A 231 14.14 -12.88 16.08
C PRO A 231 14.03 -13.24 14.60
N ALA A 232 13.47 -14.41 14.31
CA ALA A 232 13.11 -14.89 12.98
C ALA A 232 12.25 -13.88 12.20
N ALA A 233 11.18 -13.38 12.83
CA ALA A 233 10.26 -12.44 12.19
C ALA A 233 10.93 -11.09 11.90
N VAL A 234 11.80 -10.59 12.79
CA VAL A 234 12.58 -9.37 12.53
C VAL A 234 13.57 -9.60 11.39
N ALA A 235 14.27 -10.74 11.38
CA ALA A 235 15.19 -11.10 10.31
C ALA A 235 14.48 -11.13 8.95
N PHE A 236 13.32 -11.80 8.87
CA PHE A 236 12.48 -11.83 7.69
C PHE A 236 12.05 -10.42 7.22
N GLN A 237 11.58 -9.58 8.14
CA GLN A 237 11.20 -8.20 7.81
C GLN A 237 12.39 -7.44 7.24
N ALA A 238 13.58 -7.60 7.82
CA ALA A 238 14.78 -6.91 7.39
C ALA A 238 15.33 -7.39 6.05
N THR A 239 15.21 -8.68 5.73
CA THR A 239 15.67 -9.23 4.46
C THR A 239 14.68 -8.97 3.33
N LYS A 240 13.37 -8.97 3.61
CA LYS A 240 12.31 -8.70 2.63
C LYS A 240 12.10 -7.20 2.39
N TYR A 241 12.18 -6.38 3.45
CA TYR A 241 11.89 -4.94 3.42
C TYR A 241 13.05 -4.12 4.00
N SER A 242 14.22 -4.17 3.35
CA SER A 242 15.45 -3.59 3.92
C SER A 242 15.40 -2.07 4.15
N GLN A 243 14.76 -1.33 3.24
CA GLN A 243 14.61 0.13 3.30
C GLN A 243 13.40 0.60 2.49
N ARG A 244 12.78 1.72 2.88
CA ARG A 244 11.73 2.40 2.12
C ARG A 244 11.62 3.86 2.55
N ASN A 245 11.22 4.76 1.65
CA ASN A 245 10.98 6.18 1.95
C ASN A 245 12.15 6.88 2.67
N GLY A 246 13.40 6.49 2.34
CA GLY A 246 14.61 7.03 2.97
C GLY A 246 14.93 6.49 4.36
N TRP A 247 14.19 5.50 4.87
CA TRP A 247 14.43 4.85 6.16
C TRP A 247 14.89 3.41 5.97
N SER A 248 15.82 2.98 6.83
CA SER A 248 16.24 1.59 6.97
C SER A 248 16.01 1.06 8.38
N HIS A 249 16.10 -0.26 8.55
CA HIS A 249 16.12 -0.89 9.88
C HIS A 249 17.23 -0.31 10.76
N ALA A 250 18.42 -0.10 10.20
CA ALA A 250 19.56 0.47 10.92
C ALA A 250 19.25 1.85 11.49
N ASP A 251 18.54 2.70 10.74
CA ASP A 251 18.18 4.05 11.19
C ASP A 251 17.19 3.99 12.36
N LEU A 252 16.13 3.19 12.23
CA LEU A 252 15.12 3.06 13.29
C LEU A 252 15.71 2.44 14.56
N LEU A 253 16.56 1.43 14.45
CA LEU A 253 17.22 0.81 15.61
C LEU A 253 18.15 1.80 16.33
N ARG A 254 18.92 2.59 15.57
CA ARG A 254 19.80 3.64 16.13
C ARG A 254 19.04 4.76 16.83
N LEU A 255 17.80 5.05 16.43
CA LEU A 255 17.00 6.16 16.98
C LEU A 255 16.06 5.70 18.11
N ALA A 256 15.52 4.49 18.02
CA ALA A 256 14.59 3.94 19.00
C ALA A 256 15.29 3.29 20.20
N HIS A 257 16.53 2.81 20.02
CA HIS A 257 17.31 2.10 21.05
C HIS A 257 16.52 0.98 21.74
N PRO A 258 15.99 -0.01 21.00
CA PRO A 258 15.31 -1.14 21.63
C PRO A 258 16.28 -1.96 22.49
N ASP A 259 15.84 -2.34 23.68
CA ASP A 259 16.61 -3.16 24.63
C ASP A 259 15.92 -4.52 24.84
N PRO A 260 16.44 -5.60 24.22
CA PRO A 260 15.92 -6.96 24.40
C PRO A 260 15.97 -7.45 25.86
N GLU A 261 17.00 -7.10 26.64
CA GLU A 261 17.12 -7.56 28.03
C GLU A 261 16.07 -6.92 28.92
N GLN A 262 15.95 -5.58 28.83
CA GLN A 262 14.93 -4.86 29.57
C GLN A 262 13.52 -5.34 29.18
N HIS A 263 13.29 -5.62 27.89
CA HIS A 263 12.01 -6.15 27.42
C HIS A 263 11.68 -7.53 28.01
N ALA A 264 12.64 -8.46 27.96
CA ALA A 264 12.46 -9.79 28.51
C ALA A 264 12.20 -9.75 30.03
N ALA A 265 12.94 -8.92 30.77
CA ALA A 265 12.75 -8.72 32.20
C ALA A 265 11.36 -8.13 32.52
N LYS A 266 10.88 -7.14 31.74
CA LYS A 266 9.53 -6.58 31.93
C LYS A 266 8.44 -7.63 31.67
N ARG A 267 8.60 -8.46 30.64
CA ARG A 267 7.66 -9.56 30.34
C ARG A 267 7.62 -10.63 31.42
N GLN A 268 8.78 -10.96 32.00
CA GLN A 268 8.85 -11.90 33.12
C GLN A 268 8.07 -11.39 34.33
N LYS A 269 8.32 -10.15 34.77
CA LYS A 269 7.60 -9.54 35.89
C LYS A 269 6.08 -9.50 35.67
N LEU A 270 5.65 -9.24 34.44
CA LEU A 270 4.23 -9.24 34.09
C LEU A 270 3.63 -10.65 34.16
N ALA A 271 4.35 -11.66 33.69
CA ALA A 271 3.92 -13.05 33.79
C ALA A 271 3.81 -13.49 35.26
N GLU A 272 4.84 -13.23 36.06
CA GLU A 272 4.88 -13.53 37.50
C GLU A 272 3.76 -12.81 38.27
N GLY A 273 3.54 -11.52 37.99
CA GLY A 273 2.44 -10.76 38.61
C GLY A 273 1.04 -11.22 38.17
N SER A 274 0.90 -11.74 36.93
CA SER A 274 -0.37 -12.30 36.46
C SER A 274 -0.70 -13.66 37.09
N VAL A 275 0.32 -14.50 37.36
CA VAL A 275 0.15 -15.80 38.03
C VAL A 275 -0.27 -15.61 39.49
N VAL A 276 0.32 -14.64 40.19
CA VAL A 276 -0.06 -14.30 41.57
C VAL A 276 -1.49 -13.74 41.66
N ALA A 277 -1.96 -13.03 40.62
CA ALA A 277 -3.35 -12.54 40.56
C ALA A 277 -4.38 -13.66 40.25
N VAL A 278 -3.97 -14.72 39.53
CA VAL A 278 -4.84 -15.87 39.21
C VAL A 278 -4.97 -16.85 40.38
N GLU A 279 -3.94 -17.01 41.22
CA GLU A 279 -4.02 -17.86 42.42
C GLU A 279 -4.84 -17.25 43.58
N ALA A 280 -5.16 -15.94 43.53
CA ALA A 280 -5.89 -15.22 44.57
C ALA A 280 -7.40 -14.99 44.28
N ALA A 281 -7.94 -15.50 43.16
CA ALA A 281 -9.33 -15.25 42.77
C ALA A 281 -10.19 -16.52 42.80
N PRO A 282 -11.34 -16.57 43.52
CA PRO A 282 -12.29 -17.65 43.37
C PRO A 282 -13.09 -17.48 42.07
N ALA A 283 -13.39 -18.60 41.42
CA ALA A 283 -13.99 -18.68 40.10
C ALA A 283 -15.45 -18.17 40.03
N ALA A 284 -15.75 -17.25 39.09
CA ALA A 284 -17.07 -17.13 38.42
C ALA A 284 -17.06 -16.17 37.20
N THR A 285 -17.56 -16.69 36.07
CA THR A 285 -18.36 -16.09 34.95
C THR A 285 -18.18 -14.63 34.46
N ALA A 286 -18.03 -14.48 33.13
CA ALA A 286 -18.09 -13.23 32.34
C ALA A 286 -19.52 -12.63 32.19
N PRO A 287 -19.78 -11.48 31.51
CA PRO A 287 -18.98 -10.27 31.18
C PRO A 287 -19.66 -8.94 31.63
N VAL A 288 -19.07 -7.76 31.28
CA VAL A 288 -19.68 -6.42 31.00
C VAL A 288 -19.05 -5.21 31.77
N ALA A 289 -18.63 -4.21 30.97
CA ALA A 289 -18.54 -2.74 31.18
C ALA A 289 -17.61 -2.10 32.24
N ALA A 290 -17.44 -0.80 32.03
CA ALA A 290 -16.39 0.11 32.47
C ALA A 290 -16.51 0.60 33.93
N GLU A 291 -15.47 1.33 34.33
CA GLU A 291 -15.27 2.16 35.54
C GLU A 291 -14.70 1.50 36.79
N ALA A 292 -13.39 1.68 36.97
CA ALA A 292 -12.79 2.02 38.26
C ALA A 292 -11.46 2.77 38.02
N ALA A 293 -11.52 4.10 38.01
CA ALA A 293 -10.33 4.95 38.11
C ALA A 293 -9.92 5.07 39.59
N GLY A 294 -8.69 4.68 39.92
CA GLY A 294 -8.17 4.80 41.29
C GLY A 294 -6.75 4.26 41.46
N ASN A 295 -5.77 5.10 41.11
CA ASN A 295 -4.39 5.04 41.60
C ASN A 295 -3.56 3.76 41.33
N ALA A 296 -3.48 3.34 40.06
CA ALA A 296 -2.53 2.32 39.59
C ALA A 296 -1.36 2.95 38.80
N ASP A 297 -0.16 2.39 38.96
CA ASP A 297 1.09 2.81 38.32
C ASP A 297 0.95 2.98 36.78
N PRO A 298 1.31 4.14 36.18
CA PRO A 298 1.15 4.40 34.74
C PRO A 298 1.95 3.45 33.80
N ASP A 299 2.73 2.52 34.35
CA ASP A 299 3.52 1.51 33.64
C ASP A 299 2.83 0.13 33.44
N SER A 300 1.71 -0.14 34.12
CA SER A 300 1.07 -1.48 34.16
C SER A 300 -0.08 -1.70 33.17
N GLU A 301 -0.58 -0.65 32.51
CA GLU A 301 -1.81 -0.71 31.69
C GLU A 301 -1.56 -0.80 30.17
N TRP A 302 -0.39 -1.31 29.76
CA TRP A 302 -0.03 -1.46 28.35
C TRP A 302 -0.18 -2.92 27.89
N VAL A 303 -1.38 -3.46 28.09
CA VAL A 303 -1.75 -4.83 27.66
C VAL A 303 -1.68 -4.95 26.14
N VAL A 304 -1.24 -6.13 25.72
CA VAL A 304 -0.97 -6.53 24.33
C VAL A 304 -2.27 -6.56 23.55
N VAL A 305 -2.40 -5.69 22.55
CA VAL A 305 -3.34 -5.89 21.44
C VAL A 305 -2.53 -6.11 20.18
N GLY A 306 -2.47 -7.35 19.72
CA GLY A 306 -1.90 -7.69 18.42
C GLY A 306 -1.17 -9.02 18.38
N ALA A 307 -1.91 -10.13 18.35
CA ALA A 307 -1.47 -11.30 17.62
C ALA A 307 -1.54 -10.96 16.11
N GLY A 308 -0.50 -10.26 15.63
CA GLY A 308 -0.31 -10.02 14.21
C GLY A 308 0.40 -11.21 13.58
N ASP A 309 -0.31 -11.94 12.72
CA ASP A 309 0.22 -12.87 11.71
C ASP A 309 1.10 -14.06 12.18
N ASN A 310 0.87 -14.56 13.40
CA ASN A 310 1.49 -15.80 13.90
C ASN A 310 0.66 -17.08 13.62
N GLY A 311 -0.34 -17.02 12.73
CA GLY A 311 -1.14 -18.20 12.39
C GLY A 311 -0.30 -19.23 11.62
N GLU A 312 -0.55 -20.52 11.85
CA GLU A 312 0.16 -21.65 11.20
C GLU A 312 0.14 -21.59 9.66
N GLY A 313 -0.75 -20.81 9.05
CA GLY A 313 -0.86 -20.61 7.60
C GLY A 313 -0.18 -19.36 7.00
N SER A 314 0.51 -18.52 7.78
CA SER A 314 1.20 -17.31 7.27
C SER A 314 2.65 -17.61 6.83
N GLU A 315 3.25 -16.76 5.98
CA GLU A 315 4.69 -16.87 5.62
C GLU A 315 5.59 -16.84 6.87
N LEU A 316 5.19 -16.06 7.87
CA LEU A 316 5.86 -15.95 9.17
C LEU A 316 5.69 -17.23 10.00
N GLY A 317 4.52 -17.85 9.98
CA GLY A 317 4.26 -19.14 10.61
C GLY A 317 5.08 -20.27 9.99
N ALA A 318 5.16 -20.32 8.66
CA ALA A 318 5.98 -21.29 7.94
C ALA A 318 7.49 -21.12 8.20
N LEU A 319 7.98 -19.88 8.26
CA LEU A 319 9.37 -19.58 8.63
C LEU A 319 9.66 -19.92 10.08
N ALA A 320 8.74 -19.58 11.00
CA ALA A 320 8.86 -19.92 12.41
C ALA A 320 8.89 -21.43 12.63
N ALA A 321 8.05 -22.19 11.92
CA ALA A 321 8.05 -23.66 11.95
C ALA A 321 9.35 -24.25 11.39
N ALA A 322 9.86 -23.72 10.26
CA ALA A 322 11.13 -24.16 9.68
C ALA A 322 12.33 -23.86 10.59
N MET A 323 12.35 -22.70 11.25
CA MET A 323 13.41 -22.33 12.20
C MET A 323 13.29 -23.08 13.53
N ALA A 324 12.07 -23.38 14.00
CA ALA A 324 11.84 -24.19 15.19
C ALA A 324 12.24 -25.66 14.97
N ALA A 325 11.97 -26.22 13.78
CA ALA A 325 12.41 -27.57 13.40
C ALA A 325 13.94 -27.71 13.32
N ALA A 326 14.67 -26.60 13.14
CA ALA A 326 16.13 -26.56 13.13
C ALA A 326 16.76 -26.32 14.51
N ALA A 327 15.96 -26.11 15.56
CA ALA A 327 16.44 -25.93 16.93
C ALA A 327 16.61 -27.29 17.65
N PRO A 328 17.64 -27.47 18.50
CA PRO A 328 17.80 -28.68 19.29
C PRO A 328 16.61 -28.86 20.25
N ALA A 329 16.18 -30.10 20.47
CA ALA A 329 15.05 -30.44 21.34
C ALA A 329 15.30 -29.93 22.77
N ALA A 330 14.50 -28.96 23.21
CA ALA A 330 14.59 -28.41 24.56
C ALA A 330 13.92 -29.34 25.57
N ALA A 331 14.57 -29.56 26.72
CA ALA A 331 13.99 -30.23 27.89
C ALA A 331 12.75 -29.45 28.41
N ALA A 332 11.82 -30.12 29.09
CA ALA A 332 10.63 -29.47 29.67
C ALA A 332 10.91 -28.96 31.11
N GLY A 333 10.38 -27.79 31.47
CA GLY A 333 10.46 -27.21 32.83
C GLY A 333 10.75 -25.69 32.86
N ASP A 334 10.83 -25.10 34.06
CA ASP A 334 11.10 -23.65 34.25
C ASP A 334 12.49 -23.23 33.74
N ASP A 335 13.47 -24.13 33.83
CA ASP A 335 14.82 -23.95 33.27
C ASP A 335 14.80 -23.79 31.75
N ALA A 336 13.85 -24.45 31.07
CA ALA A 336 13.69 -24.34 29.63
C ALA A 336 13.10 -23.00 29.21
N ALA A 337 12.15 -22.47 29.99
CA ALA A 337 11.60 -21.14 29.75
C ALA A 337 12.65 -20.04 30.00
N ALA A 338 13.54 -20.21 30.99
CA ALA A 338 14.68 -19.32 31.21
C ALA A 338 15.69 -19.39 30.05
N ALA A 339 16.06 -20.61 29.61
CA ALA A 339 16.96 -20.81 28.48
C ALA A 339 16.40 -20.25 27.17
N ALA A 340 15.11 -20.47 26.87
CA ALA A 340 14.45 -19.92 25.69
C ALA A 340 14.42 -18.38 25.69
N ARG A 341 14.22 -17.76 26.87
CA ARG A 341 14.30 -16.31 27.02
C ARG A 341 15.72 -15.79 26.79
N ALA A 342 16.73 -16.46 27.37
CA ALA A 342 18.13 -16.09 27.16
C ALA A 342 18.54 -16.21 25.68
N GLN A 343 18.11 -17.27 25.00
CA GLN A 343 18.32 -17.47 23.58
C GLN A 343 17.62 -16.38 22.74
N TRP A 344 16.37 -16.04 23.06
CA TRP A 344 15.65 -14.96 22.40
C TRP A 344 16.39 -13.62 22.53
N VAL A 345 16.91 -13.30 23.72
CA VAL A 345 17.70 -12.09 23.97
C VAL A 345 18.99 -12.10 23.15
N ALA A 346 19.72 -13.22 23.16
CA ALA A 346 20.97 -13.37 22.42
C ALA A 346 20.75 -13.21 20.90
N ASP A 347 19.76 -13.90 20.33
CA ASP A 347 19.42 -13.80 18.92
C ASP A 347 18.95 -12.38 18.57
N MET A 348 18.14 -11.73 19.41
CA MET A 348 17.71 -10.35 19.13
C MET A 348 18.87 -9.36 19.12
N LYS A 349 19.79 -9.47 20.08
CA LYS A 349 21.00 -8.64 20.11
C LYS A 349 21.86 -8.88 18.88
N ALA A 350 22.05 -10.14 18.46
CA ALA A 350 22.81 -10.50 17.27
C ALA A 350 22.19 -9.93 15.99
N VAL A 351 20.86 -10.10 15.81
CA VAL A 351 20.11 -9.53 14.69
C VAL A 351 20.24 -8.01 14.64
N PHE A 352 20.00 -7.31 15.76
CA PHE A 352 20.11 -5.84 15.78
C PHE A 352 21.53 -5.38 15.47
N THR A 353 22.54 -6.04 16.03
CA THR A 353 23.95 -5.74 15.78
C THR A 353 24.32 -5.93 14.31
N PHE A 354 23.88 -7.02 13.68
CA PHE A 354 24.07 -7.25 12.25
C PHE A 354 23.39 -6.17 11.40
N LEU A 355 22.15 -5.79 11.73
CA LEU A 355 21.42 -4.76 10.99
C LEU A 355 22.04 -3.36 11.14
N THR A 356 22.65 -3.03 12.28
CA THR A 356 23.25 -1.71 12.52
C THR A 356 24.72 -1.61 12.14
N HIS A 357 25.48 -2.71 12.20
CA HIS A 357 26.94 -2.73 12.03
C HIS A 357 27.45 -3.70 10.96
N GLY A 358 26.61 -4.61 10.46
CA GLY A 358 27.01 -5.61 9.46
C GLY A 358 27.84 -6.76 10.03
N THR A 359 27.95 -6.87 11.35
CA THR A 359 28.81 -7.83 12.06
C THR A 359 28.03 -9.03 12.57
N VAL A 360 28.56 -10.23 12.40
CA VAL A 360 28.03 -11.46 13.01
C VAL A 360 28.67 -11.74 14.38
N PRO A 361 28.04 -12.56 15.24
CA PRO A 361 28.66 -13.01 16.48
C PRO A 361 30.08 -13.56 16.26
N GLY A 362 31.04 -13.11 17.08
CA GLY A 362 32.45 -13.51 16.98
C GLY A 362 33.31 -12.66 16.03
N GLN A 363 32.73 -11.77 15.22
CA GLN A 363 33.49 -10.77 14.46
C GLN A 363 33.71 -9.49 15.29
N ALA A 364 34.93 -8.96 15.25
CA ALA A 364 35.24 -7.68 15.89
C ALA A 364 34.41 -6.55 15.27
N GLN A 365 33.84 -5.67 16.11
CA GLN A 365 33.12 -4.50 15.62
C GLN A 365 34.09 -3.55 14.90
N PRO A 366 33.73 -3.00 13.73
CA PRO A 366 34.53 -1.96 13.11
C PRO A 366 34.58 -0.73 14.04
N PRO A 367 35.76 -0.10 14.22
CA PRO A 367 35.93 1.00 15.18
C PRO A 367 34.98 2.16 14.88
N LYS A 368 34.46 2.80 15.93
CA LYS A 368 33.52 3.93 15.77
C LYS A 368 34.22 5.05 14.98
N ARG A 369 33.51 5.75 14.08
CA ARG A 369 34.06 6.85 13.27
C ARG A 369 34.82 7.92 14.08
N LYS A 370 34.38 8.18 15.33
CA LYS A 370 35.08 9.06 16.28
C LYS A 370 36.39 8.47 16.82
N GLN A 371 36.47 7.15 17.00
CA GLN A 371 37.70 6.45 17.39
C GLN A 371 38.68 6.37 16.23
N VAL A 372 38.20 6.22 14.99
CA VAL A 372 39.05 6.33 13.79
C VAL A 372 39.57 7.76 13.62
N ALA A 373 38.74 8.78 13.88
CA ALA A 373 39.16 10.17 13.86
C ALA A 373 40.15 10.50 14.99
N ALA A 374 39.89 10.03 16.22
CA ALA A 374 40.80 10.22 17.36
C ALA A 374 42.11 9.46 17.19
N ALA A 375 42.09 8.24 16.62
CA ALA A 375 43.31 7.49 16.30
C ALA A 375 44.09 8.12 15.15
N ALA A 376 43.43 8.76 14.18
CA ALA A 376 44.09 9.54 13.13
C ALA A 376 44.71 10.84 13.68
N GLU A 377 44.08 11.44 14.69
CA GLU A 377 44.54 12.64 15.39
C GLU A 377 45.73 12.32 16.34
N GLU A 378 45.69 11.20 17.07
CA GLU A 378 46.82 10.69 17.86
C GLU A 378 47.99 10.20 17.00
N ALA A 379 47.74 9.71 15.78
CA ALA A 379 48.77 9.26 14.85
C ALA A 379 49.42 10.40 14.03
N GLY A 380 48.96 11.65 14.18
CA GLY A 380 49.57 12.81 13.51
C GLY A 380 49.48 12.79 11.98
N VAL A 381 48.46 12.14 11.40
CA VAL A 381 48.30 12.03 9.94
C VAL A 381 47.23 13.02 9.46
N GLU A 382 47.63 14.06 8.73
CA GLU A 382 46.67 14.94 8.01
C GLU A 382 45.92 14.17 6.90
N PRO A 383 44.65 14.53 6.62
CA PRO A 383 43.82 13.75 5.71
C PRO A 383 44.16 14.06 4.25
N ALA A 384 45.13 13.34 3.67
CA ALA A 384 45.39 13.33 2.24
C ALA A 384 44.62 12.20 1.52
N ALA A 385 44.14 12.52 0.32
CA ALA A 385 43.36 11.66 -0.55
C ALA A 385 44.15 10.45 -1.08
N GLU A 386 43.48 9.30 -1.12
CA GLU A 386 43.76 8.08 -1.91
C GLU A 386 45.23 7.69 -2.13
N ALA A 387 45.70 6.72 -1.34
CA ALA A 387 46.88 5.88 -1.62
C ALA A 387 46.56 4.40 -1.29
N PRO A 388 47.19 3.42 -1.97
CA PRO A 388 46.69 2.06 -2.12
C PRO A 388 46.88 1.20 -0.86
N LEU A 389 46.04 0.16 -0.78
CA LEU A 389 46.05 -0.90 0.24
C LEU A 389 47.48 -1.42 0.52
N ALA A 390 48.04 -1.02 1.65
CA ALA A 390 49.21 -1.67 2.23
C ALA A 390 48.79 -2.99 2.89
N GLU A 391 49.63 -4.01 2.74
CA GLU A 391 49.44 -5.37 3.23
C GLU A 391 49.08 -5.42 4.72
N ALA A 392 48.04 -6.19 5.04
CA ALA A 392 47.61 -6.44 6.40
C ALA A 392 48.70 -7.22 7.18
N PRO A 393 49.01 -6.86 8.43
CA PRO A 393 49.94 -7.64 9.25
C PRO A 393 49.38 -9.05 9.50
N ALA A 394 50.29 -10.01 9.55
CA ALA A 394 50.04 -11.45 9.63
C ALA A 394 48.86 -11.81 10.55
N ALA A 395 47.89 -12.50 9.95
CA ALA A 395 46.67 -12.95 10.61
C ALA A 395 46.99 -13.81 11.83
N ALA A 396 46.52 -13.37 13.00
CA ALA A 396 46.27 -14.27 14.12
C ALA A 396 45.37 -15.42 13.64
N ALA A 397 45.61 -16.63 14.15
CA ALA A 397 44.88 -17.84 13.78
C ALA A 397 43.37 -17.56 13.68
N PRO A 398 42.68 -18.04 12.61
CA PRO A 398 41.25 -17.78 12.46
C PRO A 398 40.53 -18.28 13.71
N PRO A 399 39.68 -17.45 14.35
CA PRO A 399 38.87 -17.94 15.46
C PRO A 399 38.07 -19.15 14.97
N ALA A 400 37.93 -20.16 15.82
CA ALA A 400 37.13 -21.36 15.52
C ALA A 400 35.78 -20.93 14.90
N PRO A 401 35.31 -21.63 13.84
CA PRO A 401 34.08 -21.24 13.15
C PRO A 401 32.95 -21.15 14.18
N VAL A 402 32.49 -19.93 14.44
CA VAL A 402 31.38 -19.70 15.36
C VAL A 402 30.14 -20.27 14.71
N GLU A 403 29.57 -21.33 15.29
CA GLU A 403 28.29 -21.85 14.84
C GLU A 403 27.22 -20.76 15.01
N LEU A 404 26.71 -20.26 13.89
CA LEU A 404 25.65 -19.26 13.89
C LEU A 404 24.33 -19.91 14.25
N SER A 405 23.50 -19.21 15.04
CA SER A 405 22.12 -19.63 15.24
C SER A 405 21.37 -19.69 13.90
N PRO A 406 20.32 -20.52 13.75
CA PRO A 406 19.55 -20.61 12.50
C PRO A 406 19.05 -19.25 11.99
N VAL A 407 18.67 -18.34 12.89
CA VAL A 407 18.25 -16.97 12.55
C VAL A 407 19.40 -16.15 11.97
N MET A 408 20.58 -16.24 12.57
CA MET A 408 21.77 -15.55 12.07
C MET A 408 22.26 -16.13 10.74
N GLN A 409 22.22 -17.45 10.58
CA GLN A 409 22.56 -18.09 9.30
C GLN A 409 21.62 -17.63 8.17
N TYR A 410 20.31 -17.55 8.44
CA TYR A 410 19.34 -17.00 7.50
C TYR A 410 19.68 -15.56 7.07
N LEU A 411 20.05 -14.69 8.02
CA LEU A 411 20.43 -13.30 7.72
C LEU A 411 21.70 -13.20 6.86
N VAL A 412 22.71 -14.00 7.18
CA VAL A 412 23.98 -14.05 6.43
C VAL A 412 23.74 -14.57 5.01
N ASP A 413 22.99 -15.65 4.86
CA ASP A 413 22.68 -16.20 3.53
C ASP A 413 21.82 -15.24 2.70
N ALA A 414 20.88 -14.53 3.33
CA ALA A 414 20.11 -13.48 2.67
C ALA A 414 21.02 -12.31 2.22
N HIS A 415 22.00 -11.93 3.05
CA HIS A 415 22.98 -10.92 2.69
C HIS A 415 23.84 -11.38 1.50
N ARG A 416 24.33 -12.62 1.53
CA ARG A 416 25.12 -13.23 0.46
C ARG A 416 24.35 -13.28 -0.86
N LEU A 417 23.11 -13.74 -0.86
CA LEU A 417 22.24 -13.73 -2.05
C LEU A 417 22.01 -12.32 -2.59
N ARG A 418 21.87 -11.33 -1.68
CA ARG A 418 21.62 -9.93 -2.05
C ARG A 418 22.88 -9.23 -2.54
N LYS A 419 24.06 -9.49 -1.99
CA LYS A 419 25.26 -8.64 -2.16
C LYS A 419 26.44 -9.32 -2.83
N GLU A 420 26.60 -10.63 -2.68
CA GLU A 420 27.82 -11.35 -3.08
C GLU A 420 27.60 -12.21 -4.33
N ILE A 421 26.48 -12.93 -4.43
CA ILE A 421 26.20 -13.77 -5.60
C ILE A 421 25.86 -12.87 -6.80
N ARG A 422 26.71 -12.90 -7.83
CA ARG A 422 26.60 -12.09 -9.05
C ARG A 422 26.86 -12.94 -10.28
N ALA A 423 26.03 -12.77 -11.30
CA ALA A 423 26.33 -13.31 -12.62
C ALA A 423 27.28 -12.35 -13.36
N PRO A 424 28.16 -12.86 -14.24
CA PRO A 424 29.00 -11.99 -15.05
C PRO A 424 28.14 -11.06 -15.93
N PRO A 425 28.60 -9.82 -16.21
CA PRO A 425 27.86 -8.88 -17.03
C PRO A 425 27.74 -9.39 -18.48
N PRO A 426 26.64 -9.11 -19.20
CA PRO A 426 26.44 -9.59 -20.56
C PRO A 426 27.62 -9.23 -21.46
N LEU A 427 28.07 -10.19 -22.27
CA LEU A 427 29.09 -9.94 -23.28
C LEU A 427 28.57 -8.87 -24.25
N LYS A 428 29.31 -7.76 -24.40
CA LYS A 428 29.03 -6.75 -25.42
C LYS A 428 29.75 -7.15 -26.70
N SER A 429 29.09 -7.05 -27.85
CA SER A 429 29.78 -7.12 -29.13
C SER A 429 30.84 -6.02 -29.18
N ALA A 430 32.02 -6.37 -29.69
CA ALA A 430 33.17 -5.47 -29.77
C ALA A 430 32.95 -4.42 -30.87
N ALA A 431 32.02 -3.49 -30.66
CA ALA A 431 31.89 -2.27 -31.45
C ALA A 431 31.86 -1.08 -30.48
N GLY A 432 33.00 -0.41 -30.31
CA GLY A 432 33.10 0.82 -29.53
C GLY A 432 34.14 0.85 -28.41
N ARG A 433 35.24 0.10 -28.53
CA ARG A 433 36.46 0.39 -27.75
C ARG A 433 37.46 1.15 -28.64
N GLU A 434 37.05 2.32 -29.13
CA GLU A 434 38.02 3.32 -29.61
C GLU A 434 38.54 4.12 -28.41
N GLU A 435 39.86 4.17 -28.38
CA GLU A 435 40.71 4.96 -27.51
C GLU A 435 40.27 6.42 -27.48
N LYS A 436 40.24 7.05 -26.29
CA LYS A 436 39.93 8.47 -26.14
C LYS A 436 41.05 9.33 -26.75
N GLY A 437 40.99 9.54 -28.07
CA GLY A 437 41.77 10.54 -28.80
C GLY A 437 40.89 11.70 -29.27
N GLY A 438 41.21 12.91 -28.80
CA GLY A 438 41.01 14.18 -29.53
C GLY A 438 39.63 14.54 -30.12
N LYS A 439 38.95 15.50 -29.48
CA LYS A 439 37.83 16.29 -30.07
C LYS A 439 38.15 16.86 -31.47
N LYS A 440 37.18 16.77 -32.39
CA LYS A 440 36.78 17.91 -33.25
C LYS A 440 35.27 17.86 -33.56
N LYS A 441 34.53 18.88 -33.11
CA LYS A 441 33.10 19.08 -33.37
C LYS A 441 32.92 19.73 -34.75
N GLY A 442 32.35 19.00 -35.70
CA GLY A 442 31.80 19.53 -36.95
C GLY A 442 30.26 19.55 -36.89
N LYS A 443 29.68 20.69 -37.28
CA LYS A 443 28.25 21.02 -37.22
C LYS A 443 27.59 20.67 -38.55
N ARG A 444 26.54 19.85 -38.56
CA ARG A 444 25.56 19.65 -39.66
C ARG A 444 24.38 18.87 -39.04
N GLY A 445 23.10 19.15 -39.23
CA GLY A 445 22.39 19.82 -40.31
C GLY A 445 21.27 18.85 -40.72
N ARG A 446 20.05 19.10 -40.22
CA ARG A 446 18.87 18.20 -40.32
C ARG A 446 18.34 18.18 -41.76
N ARG A 447 18.19 17.00 -42.37
CA ARG A 447 17.28 16.76 -43.52
C ARG A 447 16.84 15.30 -43.61
N ALA A 448 15.77 15.12 -44.36
CA ALA A 448 14.74 14.09 -44.27
C ALA A 448 15.10 12.75 -44.92
N ALA A 449 14.16 11.82 -44.73
CA ALA A 449 14.15 10.40 -45.08
C ALA A 449 14.45 10.08 -46.54
N GLU A 450 15.19 9.00 -46.74
CA GLU A 450 15.06 8.07 -47.86
C GLU A 450 15.56 6.69 -47.39
N SER A 451 14.88 5.65 -47.86
CA SER A 451 15.07 4.25 -47.57
C SER A 451 16.27 3.69 -48.32
N ASP A 452 17.29 3.24 -47.60
CA ASP A 452 18.31 2.34 -48.12
C ASP A 452 18.34 1.09 -47.23
N GLU A 453 18.10 -0.07 -47.85
CA GLU A 453 18.38 -1.37 -47.26
C GLU A 453 19.91 -1.48 -47.04
N GLU A 454 20.36 -1.12 -45.85
CA GLU A 454 21.74 -1.28 -45.43
C GLU A 454 21.98 -2.76 -45.12
N GLU A 455 22.69 -3.43 -46.04
CA GLU A 455 23.21 -4.79 -45.89
C GLU A 455 24.03 -4.88 -44.60
N LYS A 456 23.48 -5.55 -43.58
CA LYS A 456 24.07 -5.68 -42.25
C LYS A 456 25.38 -6.46 -42.35
N ALA A 457 26.51 -5.74 -42.27
CA ALA A 457 27.84 -6.36 -42.17
C ALA A 457 27.87 -7.40 -41.03
N PRO A 458 28.54 -8.56 -41.21
CA PRO A 458 28.57 -9.61 -40.21
C PRO A 458 29.14 -9.07 -38.90
N GLU A 459 28.36 -9.18 -37.82
CA GLU A 459 28.83 -8.84 -36.48
C GLU A 459 30.08 -9.69 -36.16
N PRO A 460 31.15 -9.12 -35.57
CA PRO A 460 32.32 -9.90 -35.21
C PRO A 460 31.93 -11.00 -34.21
N GLU A 461 32.09 -12.26 -34.61
CA GLU A 461 31.82 -13.42 -33.76
C GLU A 461 32.69 -13.35 -32.50
N LEU A 462 32.05 -13.42 -31.34
CA LEU A 462 32.75 -13.50 -30.04
C LEU A 462 33.51 -14.83 -29.96
N ASP A 463 34.68 -14.82 -29.33
CA ASP A 463 35.48 -16.02 -29.11
C ASP A 463 34.65 -17.11 -28.38
N PRO A 464 34.48 -18.31 -28.97
CA PRO A 464 33.71 -19.41 -28.37
C PRO A 464 34.18 -19.78 -26.95
N GLU A 465 35.46 -19.65 -26.63
CA GLU A 465 35.98 -19.95 -25.31
C GLU A 465 35.50 -18.93 -24.27
N VAL A 466 35.48 -17.65 -24.63
CA VAL A 466 34.98 -16.56 -23.77
C VAL A 466 33.47 -16.71 -23.53
N VAL A 467 32.72 -17.12 -24.56
CA VAL A 467 31.28 -17.43 -24.43
C VAL A 467 31.07 -18.60 -23.45
N ALA A 468 31.81 -19.70 -23.62
CA ALA A 468 31.70 -20.87 -22.74
C ALA A 468 32.05 -20.56 -21.28
N GLN A 469 33.12 -19.79 -21.03
CA GLN A 469 33.49 -19.34 -19.68
C GLN A 469 32.42 -18.44 -19.06
N HIS A 470 31.84 -17.52 -19.85
CA HIS A 470 30.76 -16.65 -19.42
C HIS A 470 29.48 -17.43 -19.05
N GLU A 471 29.11 -18.41 -19.87
CA GLU A 471 27.98 -19.31 -19.62
C GLU A 471 28.19 -20.16 -18.36
N ALA A 472 29.38 -20.74 -18.18
CA ALA A 472 29.73 -21.53 -17.00
C ALA A 472 29.68 -20.70 -15.71
N ALA A 473 30.24 -19.48 -15.73
CA ALA A 473 30.19 -18.57 -14.60
C ALA A 473 28.74 -18.12 -14.27
N THR A 474 27.91 -17.90 -15.29
CA THR A 474 26.48 -17.60 -15.11
C THR A 474 25.74 -18.78 -14.49
N ALA A 475 25.99 -20.00 -14.98
CA ALA A 475 25.39 -21.22 -14.44
C ALA A 475 25.77 -21.43 -12.96
N ALA A 476 27.04 -21.23 -12.59
CA ALA A 476 27.49 -21.34 -11.21
C ALA A 476 26.81 -20.33 -10.27
N ALA A 477 26.62 -19.08 -10.74
CA ALA A 477 25.90 -18.05 -9.98
C ALA A 477 24.41 -18.40 -9.82
N VAL A 478 23.77 -18.92 -10.87
CA VAL A 478 22.37 -19.39 -10.83
C VAL A 478 22.22 -20.54 -9.83
N GLU A 479 23.10 -21.54 -9.87
CA GLU A 479 23.01 -22.69 -8.97
C GLU A 479 23.21 -22.31 -7.50
N SER A 480 24.15 -21.40 -7.24
CA SER A 480 24.36 -20.83 -5.91
C SER A 480 23.11 -20.10 -5.40
N ALA A 481 22.43 -19.35 -6.28
CA ALA A 481 21.19 -18.67 -5.93
C ALA A 481 20.04 -19.66 -5.69
N LEU A 482 19.86 -20.65 -6.57
CA LEU A 482 18.83 -21.68 -6.44
C LEU A 482 18.97 -22.47 -5.14
N THR A 483 20.20 -22.80 -4.74
CA THR A 483 20.50 -23.48 -3.48
C THR A 483 19.98 -22.69 -2.27
N LEU A 484 20.31 -21.39 -2.19
CA LEU A 484 19.87 -20.53 -1.09
C LEU A 484 18.35 -20.29 -1.12
N ILE A 485 17.79 -20.09 -2.32
CA ILE A 485 16.35 -19.89 -2.51
C ILE A 485 15.57 -21.11 -2.00
N ARG A 486 15.96 -22.33 -2.38
CA ARG A 486 15.32 -23.58 -1.92
C ARG A 486 15.52 -23.83 -0.43
N ARG A 487 16.73 -23.58 0.10
CA ARG A 487 17.04 -23.78 1.52
C ARG A 487 16.19 -22.91 2.44
N HIS A 488 16.07 -21.62 2.12
CA HIS A 488 15.47 -20.63 3.02
C HIS A 488 14.11 -20.10 2.56
N ARG A 489 13.60 -20.60 1.42
CA ARG A 489 12.40 -20.09 0.74
C ARG A 489 12.48 -18.58 0.46
N PHE A 490 13.66 -18.10 0.06
CA PHE A 490 13.82 -16.69 -0.27
C PHE A 490 12.96 -16.29 -1.47
N GLY A 491 12.27 -15.16 -1.36
CA GLY A 491 11.56 -14.51 -2.46
C GLY A 491 12.47 -13.65 -3.34
N HIS A 492 11.94 -13.18 -4.47
CA HIS A 492 12.64 -12.33 -5.45
C HIS A 492 13.31 -11.08 -4.86
N GLU A 493 12.79 -10.53 -3.76
CA GLU A 493 13.32 -9.34 -3.09
C GLU A 493 14.73 -9.56 -2.51
N HIS A 494 15.12 -10.82 -2.27
CA HIS A 494 16.42 -11.20 -1.73
C HIS A 494 17.51 -11.24 -2.80
N VAL A 495 17.14 -11.37 -4.08
CA VAL A 495 18.10 -11.43 -5.19
C VAL A 495 18.48 -10.02 -5.58
N GLY A 496 19.74 -9.64 -5.32
CA GLY A 496 20.24 -8.30 -5.65
C GLY A 496 20.82 -8.17 -7.05
N ASP A 497 20.97 -9.28 -7.77
CA ASP A 497 21.51 -9.32 -9.12
C ASP A 497 20.39 -9.37 -10.18
N THR A 498 20.39 -8.40 -11.09
CA THR A 498 19.33 -8.26 -12.10
C THR A 498 19.45 -9.27 -13.25
N VAL A 499 20.64 -9.85 -13.48
CA VAL A 499 20.85 -10.91 -14.47
C VAL A 499 20.25 -12.21 -13.95
N LEU A 500 20.42 -12.53 -12.66
CA LEU A 500 19.74 -13.65 -12.03
C LEU A 500 18.21 -13.52 -12.08
N LEU A 501 17.68 -12.32 -11.86
CA LEU A 501 16.23 -12.05 -12.00
C LEU A 501 15.71 -12.10 -13.45
N ARG A 502 16.59 -12.27 -14.45
CA ARG A 502 16.25 -12.55 -15.86
C ARG A 502 16.30 -14.04 -16.19
N ASN A 503 16.69 -14.90 -15.25
CA ASN A 503 16.73 -16.33 -15.48
C ASN A 503 15.39 -16.99 -15.10
N PRO A 504 14.73 -17.74 -16.00
CA PRO A 504 13.44 -18.37 -15.73
C PRO A 504 13.50 -19.44 -14.62
N ALA A 505 14.64 -20.14 -14.43
CA ALA A 505 14.79 -21.15 -13.39
C ALA A 505 14.71 -20.54 -11.98
N VAL A 506 15.22 -19.32 -11.80
CA VAL A 506 15.13 -18.59 -10.53
C VAL A 506 13.67 -18.29 -10.18
N TRP A 507 12.86 -17.89 -11.16
CA TRP A 507 11.43 -17.65 -10.97
C TRP A 507 10.63 -18.94 -10.76
N GLY A 508 11.00 -20.02 -11.45
CA GLY A 508 10.46 -21.36 -11.21
C GLY A 508 10.65 -21.79 -9.76
N ALA A 509 11.86 -21.62 -9.22
CA ALA A 509 12.16 -21.95 -7.82
C ALA A 509 11.33 -21.13 -6.81
N PHE A 510 11.02 -19.87 -7.09
CA PHE A 510 10.11 -19.09 -6.24
C PHE A 510 8.70 -19.69 -6.23
N LEU A 511 8.16 -20.09 -7.39
CA LEU A 511 6.84 -20.71 -7.49
C LEU A 511 6.78 -22.07 -6.78
N GLU A 512 7.84 -22.88 -6.92
CA GLU A 512 7.99 -24.17 -6.25
C GLU A 512 8.04 -24.03 -4.72
N ASN A 513 8.76 -23.03 -4.21
CA ASN A 513 8.87 -22.74 -2.77
C ASN A 513 7.63 -22.08 -2.17
N GLY A 514 6.57 -21.88 -2.96
CA GLY A 514 5.32 -21.33 -2.49
C GLY A 514 5.30 -19.81 -2.41
N MET A 515 5.82 -19.11 -3.43
CA MET A 515 5.75 -17.65 -3.57
C MET A 515 4.42 -17.08 -3.03
N PRO A 516 4.45 -16.04 -2.19
CA PRO A 516 3.22 -15.45 -1.65
C PRO A 516 2.31 -14.93 -2.75
N LEU A 517 1.00 -15.11 -2.55
CA LEU A 517 -0.01 -14.88 -3.59
C LEU A 517 0.01 -13.43 -4.13
N THR A 518 0.17 -12.44 -3.25
CA THR A 518 0.26 -11.03 -3.66
C THR A 518 1.55 -10.68 -4.41
N ALA A 519 2.65 -11.42 -4.20
CA ALA A 519 3.86 -11.25 -4.99
C ALA A 519 3.71 -11.94 -6.36
N MET A 520 3.06 -13.11 -6.40
CA MET A 520 2.77 -13.83 -7.64
C MET A 520 1.92 -12.96 -8.58
N ILE A 521 0.81 -12.41 -8.07
CA ILE A 521 -0.09 -11.53 -8.84
C ILE A 521 0.66 -10.33 -9.44
N ARG A 522 1.51 -9.65 -8.66
CA ARG A 522 2.28 -8.48 -9.12
C ARG A 522 3.34 -8.80 -10.17
N ASN A 523 3.78 -10.06 -10.25
CA ASN A 523 4.88 -10.48 -11.12
C ASN A 523 4.42 -11.37 -12.29
N LEU A 524 3.12 -11.51 -12.53
CA LEU A 524 2.60 -12.30 -13.66
C LEU A 524 3.18 -11.84 -15.00
N GLY A 525 3.21 -10.52 -15.27
CA GLY A 525 3.79 -9.97 -16.49
C GLY A 525 5.28 -10.31 -16.64
N ARG A 526 6.04 -10.29 -15.54
CA ARG A 526 7.46 -10.67 -15.53
C ARG A 526 7.66 -12.16 -15.83
N MET A 527 6.85 -13.03 -15.26
CA MET A 527 6.94 -14.47 -15.51
C MET A 527 6.48 -14.82 -16.93
N SER A 528 5.53 -14.08 -17.50
CA SER A 528 5.15 -14.19 -18.92
C SER A 528 6.25 -13.70 -19.87
N GLU A 529 6.86 -12.55 -19.59
CA GLU A 529 8.01 -12.03 -20.36
C GLU A 529 9.16 -13.06 -20.44
N LEU A 530 9.38 -13.82 -19.36
CA LEU A 530 10.41 -14.85 -19.29
C LEU A 530 10.00 -16.20 -19.92
N GLY A 531 8.80 -16.30 -20.50
CA GLY A 531 8.28 -17.55 -21.07
C GLY A 531 7.96 -18.64 -20.04
N LEU A 532 7.99 -18.31 -18.74
CA LEU A 532 7.74 -19.28 -17.66
C LEU A 532 6.27 -19.73 -17.66
N LEU A 533 5.35 -18.79 -17.87
CA LEU A 533 3.90 -19.07 -17.87
C LEU A 533 3.38 -19.70 -19.17
N ALA A 534 4.23 -19.86 -20.19
CA ALA A 534 3.92 -20.67 -21.36
C ALA A 534 4.11 -22.18 -21.09
N GLN A 535 4.78 -22.55 -19.99
CA GLN A 535 5.01 -23.94 -19.61
C GLN A 535 3.81 -24.47 -18.82
N PRO A 536 3.20 -25.61 -19.21
CA PRO A 536 1.95 -26.09 -18.62
C PRO A 536 1.98 -26.30 -17.09
N ASN A 537 3.09 -26.80 -16.56
CA ASN A 537 3.27 -27.06 -15.13
C ASN A 537 3.22 -25.77 -14.27
N TYR A 538 3.87 -24.70 -14.74
CA TYR A 538 3.87 -23.42 -14.03
C TYR A 538 2.57 -22.66 -14.25
N GLN A 539 2.03 -22.69 -15.46
CA GLN A 539 0.72 -22.12 -15.77
C GLN A 539 -0.37 -22.70 -14.87
N GLN A 540 -0.46 -24.04 -14.79
CA GLN A 540 -1.44 -24.73 -13.95
C GLN A 540 -1.28 -24.37 -12.47
N ARG A 541 -0.03 -24.39 -11.96
CA ARG A 541 0.26 -23.99 -10.57
C ARG A 541 -0.23 -22.57 -10.25
N VAL A 542 -0.05 -21.63 -11.18
CA VAL A 542 -0.49 -20.24 -11.00
C VAL A 542 -2.01 -20.14 -11.09
N THR A 543 -2.66 -20.78 -12.07
CA THR A 543 -4.12 -20.74 -12.21
C THR A 543 -4.83 -21.38 -11.02
N ASP A 544 -4.32 -22.51 -10.51
CA ASP A 544 -4.90 -23.21 -9.37
C ASP A 544 -4.83 -22.34 -8.10
N ARG A 545 -3.71 -21.65 -7.89
CA ARG A 545 -3.55 -20.73 -6.76
C ARG A 545 -4.42 -19.48 -6.87
N LEU A 546 -4.65 -18.96 -8.08
CA LEU A 546 -5.56 -17.83 -8.30
C LEU A 546 -7.02 -18.23 -8.04
N ARG A 547 -7.39 -19.49 -8.30
CA ARG A 547 -8.75 -20.02 -8.10
C ARG A 547 -9.00 -20.59 -6.70
N ASP A 548 -8.02 -20.52 -5.80
CA ASP A 548 -8.17 -20.97 -4.42
C ASP A 548 -8.72 -19.83 -3.53
N ALA A 549 -10.03 -19.88 -3.29
CA ALA A 549 -10.74 -18.93 -2.43
C ALA A 549 -10.18 -18.86 -1.00
N LYS A 550 -9.71 -19.99 -0.44
CA LYS A 550 -9.12 -20.02 0.90
C LYS A 550 -7.77 -19.31 0.91
N ALA A 551 -6.94 -19.54 -0.12
CA ALA A 551 -5.66 -18.85 -0.26
C ALA A 551 -5.84 -17.34 -0.48
N LEU A 552 -6.81 -16.92 -1.30
CA LEU A 552 -7.15 -15.51 -1.51
C LEU A 552 -7.57 -14.83 -0.20
N ALA A 553 -8.45 -15.46 0.56
CA ALA A 553 -8.91 -14.96 1.86
C ALA A 553 -7.78 -14.90 2.89
N ALA A 554 -6.97 -15.96 3.00
CA ALA A 554 -5.84 -16.02 3.94
C ALA A 554 -4.77 -14.96 3.62
N ALA A 555 -4.47 -14.74 2.33
CA ALA A 555 -3.55 -13.70 1.88
C ALA A 555 -4.15 -12.28 1.88
N ARG A 556 -5.45 -12.15 2.23
CA ARG A 556 -6.22 -10.89 2.22
C ARG A 556 -6.07 -10.14 0.90
N VAL A 557 -6.17 -10.86 -0.21
CA VAL A 557 -6.09 -10.25 -1.54
C VAL A 557 -7.36 -9.44 -1.76
N HIS A 558 -7.21 -8.13 -1.93
CA HIS A 558 -8.33 -7.25 -2.20
C HIS A 558 -8.86 -7.44 -3.63
N PRO A 559 -10.18 -7.51 -3.87
CA PRO A 559 -10.75 -7.61 -5.22
C PRO A 559 -10.20 -6.56 -6.19
N MET A 560 -10.14 -5.29 -5.77
CA MET A 560 -9.59 -4.22 -6.60
C MET A 560 -8.11 -4.36 -6.94
N THR A 561 -7.31 -5.05 -6.11
CA THR A 561 -5.92 -5.38 -6.49
C THR A 561 -5.87 -6.44 -7.59
N LEU A 562 -6.84 -7.35 -7.63
CA LEU A 562 -6.97 -8.32 -8.72
C LEU A 562 -7.47 -7.65 -9.99
N LEU A 563 -8.38 -6.67 -9.89
CA LEU A 563 -8.82 -5.86 -11.02
C LEU A 563 -7.64 -5.10 -11.64
N ASP A 564 -6.86 -4.38 -10.83
CA ASP A 564 -5.66 -3.67 -11.31
C ASP A 564 -4.63 -4.63 -11.94
N ALA A 565 -4.40 -5.78 -11.31
CA ALA A 565 -3.50 -6.80 -11.85
C ALA A 565 -4.02 -7.38 -13.17
N MET A 566 -5.32 -7.62 -13.29
CA MET A 566 -5.97 -8.13 -14.49
C MET A 566 -5.86 -7.13 -15.64
N CYS A 567 -6.25 -5.88 -15.43
CA CYS A 567 -6.12 -4.82 -16.43
C CYS A 567 -4.66 -4.63 -16.84
N THR A 568 -3.73 -4.56 -15.89
CA THR A 568 -2.29 -4.46 -16.16
C THR A 568 -1.78 -5.64 -16.98
N TYR A 569 -2.16 -6.87 -16.61
CA TYR A 569 -1.69 -8.08 -17.28
C TYR A 569 -2.21 -8.18 -18.72
N ARG A 570 -3.49 -7.85 -18.94
CA ARG A 570 -4.11 -7.83 -20.29
C ARG A 570 -3.49 -6.79 -21.21
N ASN A 571 -3.15 -5.61 -20.67
CA ASN A 571 -2.46 -4.55 -21.42
C ASN A 571 -1.09 -4.97 -21.96
N GLY A 572 -0.50 -6.07 -21.47
CA GLY A 572 0.76 -6.61 -22.01
C GLY A 572 1.99 -5.74 -21.75
N ALA A 573 1.89 -4.72 -20.91
CA ALA A 573 2.97 -3.76 -20.66
C ALA A 573 2.98 -3.29 -19.20
N GLY A 574 4.19 -3.17 -18.64
CA GLY A 574 4.34 -2.62 -17.29
C GLY A 574 4.09 -1.12 -17.25
N ALA A 575 3.67 -0.59 -16.10
CA ALA A 575 3.35 0.84 -15.92
C ALA A 575 4.48 1.82 -16.30
N ARG A 576 5.75 1.37 -16.31
CA ARG A 576 6.92 2.15 -16.74
C ARG A 576 7.33 1.93 -18.21
N GLY A 577 6.54 1.17 -18.98
CA GLY A 577 6.70 0.91 -20.42
C GLY A 577 7.89 0.05 -20.85
N LYS A 578 8.77 -0.35 -19.92
CA LYS A 578 10.02 -1.08 -20.22
C LYS A 578 9.83 -2.59 -20.42
N ALA A 579 8.91 -3.20 -19.66
CA ALA A 579 8.60 -4.63 -19.76
C ALA A 579 7.36 -4.80 -20.64
N ARG A 580 7.41 -5.76 -21.55
CA ARG A 580 6.31 -6.15 -22.43
C ARG A 580 6.16 -7.67 -22.42
N TRP A 581 4.93 -8.14 -22.53
CA TRP A 581 4.60 -9.56 -22.58
C TRP A 581 3.32 -9.76 -23.39
N GLU A 582 3.10 -10.99 -23.84
CA GLU A 582 1.81 -11.44 -24.35
C GLU A 582 0.99 -12.02 -23.20
N ALA A 583 -0.26 -11.58 -23.07
CA ALA A 583 -1.13 -12.03 -22.00
C ALA A 583 -1.57 -13.48 -22.26
N VAL A 584 -1.31 -14.39 -21.31
CA VAL A 584 -1.72 -15.80 -21.43
C VAL A 584 -3.22 -15.92 -21.10
N PRO A 585 -4.08 -16.41 -22.02
CA PRO A 585 -5.54 -16.40 -21.83
C PRO A 585 -6.02 -17.10 -20.56
N ALA A 586 -5.40 -18.24 -20.18
CA ALA A 586 -5.79 -18.96 -18.97
C ALA A 586 -5.46 -18.18 -17.69
N ILE A 587 -4.38 -17.38 -17.68
CA ILE A 587 -4.01 -16.52 -16.55
C ILE A 587 -4.98 -15.35 -16.46
N SER A 588 -5.32 -14.72 -17.59
CA SER A 588 -6.33 -13.66 -17.66
C SER A 588 -7.70 -14.13 -17.15
N SER A 589 -8.11 -15.35 -17.53
CA SER A 589 -9.34 -15.96 -17.02
C SER A 589 -9.25 -16.29 -15.53
N ALA A 590 -8.12 -16.82 -15.05
CA ALA A 590 -7.96 -17.14 -13.64
C ALA A 590 -7.90 -15.89 -12.74
N LEU A 591 -7.33 -14.79 -13.21
CA LEU A 591 -7.36 -13.49 -12.50
C LEU A 591 -8.78 -12.97 -12.35
N GLU A 592 -9.59 -13.12 -13.39
CA GLU A 592 -11.00 -12.74 -13.35
C GLU A 592 -11.81 -13.63 -12.40
N ASP A 593 -11.61 -14.96 -12.45
CA ASP A 593 -12.24 -15.87 -11.48
C ASP A 593 -11.82 -15.50 -10.04
N ALA A 594 -10.53 -15.21 -9.82
CA ALA A 594 -9.98 -14.76 -8.54
C ALA A 594 -10.64 -13.46 -8.05
N PHE A 595 -10.88 -12.51 -8.95
CA PHE A 595 -11.53 -11.23 -8.62
C PHE A 595 -12.89 -11.46 -7.96
N TYR A 596 -13.71 -12.35 -8.52
CA TYR A 596 -15.02 -12.68 -7.95
C TYR A 596 -14.91 -13.49 -6.66
N LEU A 597 -13.98 -14.45 -6.59
CA LEU A 597 -13.71 -15.22 -5.36
C LEU A 597 -13.19 -14.37 -4.20
N ALA A 598 -12.56 -13.24 -4.49
CA ALA A 598 -12.03 -12.33 -3.48
C ALA A 598 -13.11 -11.48 -2.80
N PHE A 599 -14.31 -11.34 -3.38
CA PHE A 599 -15.43 -10.74 -2.66
C PHE A 599 -15.85 -11.67 -1.53
N LYS A 600 -16.05 -11.11 -0.34
CA LYS A 600 -16.54 -11.88 0.80
C LYS A 600 -17.90 -12.48 0.42
N ASN A 601 -18.12 -13.76 0.69
CA ASN A 601 -19.43 -14.39 0.48
C ASN A 601 -20.48 -13.63 1.31
N VAL A 602 -21.28 -12.81 0.65
CA VAL A 602 -22.40 -12.09 1.26
C VAL A 602 -23.63 -12.96 1.13
N VAL A 603 -24.34 -13.14 2.24
CA VAL A 603 -25.67 -13.75 2.20
C VAL A 603 -26.56 -12.81 1.38
N PRO A 604 -27.24 -13.28 0.34
CA PRO A 604 -28.15 -12.44 -0.45
C PRO A 604 -29.24 -11.82 0.44
N THR A 605 -29.68 -10.61 0.13
CA THR A 605 -30.83 -10.01 0.83
C THR A 605 -32.15 -10.53 0.29
N GLY A 606 -32.18 -11.01 -0.97
CA GLY A 606 -33.39 -11.48 -1.64
C GLY A 606 -34.32 -10.34 -2.05
N LYS A 607 -33.84 -9.09 -2.02
CA LYS A 607 -34.58 -7.91 -2.45
C LYS A 607 -34.42 -7.65 -3.94
N ARG A 608 -35.24 -6.77 -4.49
CA ARG A 608 -35.22 -6.39 -5.91
C ARG A 608 -34.33 -5.17 -6.12
N TYR A 609 -33.19 -5.38 -6.77
CA TYR A 609 -32.22 -4.34 -7.05
C TYR A 609 -32.38 -3.75 -8.45
N LEU A 610 -32.28 -2.44 -8.56
CA LEU A 610 -32.04 -1.75 -9.83
C LEU A 610 -30.68 -1.05 -9.75
N LEU A 611 -29.72 -1.51 -10.54
CA LEU A 611 -28.37 -0.96 -10.60
C LEU A 611 -28.27 -0.02 -11.81
N GLY A 612 -27.89 1.23 -11.57
CA GLY A 612 -27.55 2.21 -12.59
C GLY A 612 -26.04 2.40 -12.66
N LEU A 613 -25.44 2.03 -13.78
CA LEU A 613 -24.03 2.29 -14.09
C LEU A 613 -23.89 3.64 -14.80
N ASP A 614 -23.17 4.57 -14.20
CA ASP A 614 -22.79 5.81 -14.86
C ASP A 614 -21.74 5.53 -15.94
N VAL A 615 -22.04 5.91 -17.18
CA VAL A 615 -21.15 5.80 -18.36
C VAL A 615 -20.80 7.16 -18.94
N SER A 616 -20.92 8.22 -18.14
CA SER A 616 -20.56 9.59 -18.52
C SER A 616 -19.04 9.76 -18.70
N GLY A 617 -18.65 10.88 -19.33
CA GLY A 617 -17.25 11.20 -19.66
C GLY A 617 -16.30 11.11 -18.46
N SER A 618 -16.76 11.52 -17.28
CA SER A 618 -15.95 11.54 -16.07
C SER A 618 -15.60 10.14 -15.56
N MET A 619 -16.46 9.14 -15.81
CA MET A 619 -16.21 7.73 -15.48
C MET A 619 -15.12 7.09 -16.36
N GLY A 620 -14.79 7.70 -17.50
CA GLY A 620 -13.68 7.29 -18.37
C GLY A 620 -12.28 7.64 -17.84
N CYS A 621 -12.18 8.33 -16.70
CA CYS A 621 -10.89 8.69 -16.12
C CYS A 621 -10.10 7.48 -15.65
N TYR A 622 -8.88 7.34 -16.17
CA TYR A 622 -7.87 6.44 -15.64
C TYR A 622 -7.41 6.87 -14.25
N ASN A 623 -6.77 5.94 -13.53
CA ASN A 623 -6.18 6.16 -12.21
C ASN A 623 -7.20 6.17 -11.05
N CYS A 624 -8.28 5.40 -11.17
CA CYS A 624 -9.27 5.24 -10.09
C CYS A 624 -8.60 4.74 -8.80
N SER A 625 -8.72 5.50 -7.71
CA SER A 625 -8.04 5.21 -6.42
C SER A 625 -6.51 5.03 -6.54
N GLY A 626 -5.89 5.72 -7.50
CA GLY A 626 -4.46 5.63 -7.80
C GLY A 626 -4.02 4.33 -8.47
N MET A 627 -4.93 3.57 -9.07
CA MET A 627 -4.64 2.39 -9.89
C MET A 627 -4.56 2.79 -11.35
N THR A 628 -3.34 2.94 -11.86
CA THR A 628 -3.07 3.60 -13.15
C THR A 628 -3.66 2.90 -14.36
N SER A 629 -4.02 1.63 -14.24
CA SER A 629 -4.55 0.80 -15.32
C SER A 629 -6.06 0.55 -15.22
N VAL A 630 -6.75 1.21 -14.27
CA VAL A 630 -8.18 1.02 -14.03
C VAL A 630 -8.92 2.36 -14.16
N THR A 631 -9.99 2.37 -14.96
CA THR A 631 -10.92 3.50 -15.05
C THR A 631 -12.03 3.41 -13.99
N ALA A 632 -12.70 4.53 -13.68
CA ALA A 632 -13.84 4.49 -12.76
C ALA A 632 -14.99 3.63 -13.31
N CYS A 633 -15.25 3.64 -14.61
CA CYS A 633 -16.22 2.77 -15.28
C CYS A 633 -15.86 1.28 -15.10
N GLN A 634 -14.60 0.89 -15.30
CA GLN A 634 -14.14 -0.48 -15.08
C GLN A 634 -14.36 -0.93 -13.63
N ALA A 635 -14.01 -0.08 -12.67
CA ALA A 635 -14.23 -0.36 -11.26
C ALA A 635 -15.73 -0.51 -10.92
N ALA A 636 -16.56 0.41 -11.42
CA ALA A 636 -18.00 0.39 -11.22
C ALA A 636 -18.66 -0.84 -11.85
N ALA A 637 -18.32 -1.19 -13.09
CA ALA A 637 -18.78 -2.41 -13.75
C ALA A 637 -18.41 -3.66 -12.93
N ALA A 638 -17.20 -3.70 -12.39
CA ALA A 638 -16.73 -4.84 -11.60
C ALA A 638 -17.52 -5.00 -10.29
N VAL A 639 -17.84 -3.90 -9.60
CA VAL A 639 -18.70 -3.91 -8.41
C VAL A 639 -20.15 -4.24 -8.77
N LEU A 640 -20.68 -3.70 -9.86
CA LEU A 640 -22.01 -4.02 -10.39
C LEU A 640 -22.16 -5.54 -10.63
N MET A 641 -21.17 -6.16 -11.28
CA MET A 641 -21.17 -7.61 -11.52
C MET A 641 -21.14 -8.42 -10.22
N SER A 642 -20.46 -7.93 -9.17
CA SER A 642 -20.47 -8.60 -7.87
C SER A 642 -21.87 -8.64 -7.25
N LEU A 643 -22.66 -7.56 -7.41
CA LEU A 643 -24.04 -7.50 -6.94
C LEU A 643 -24.97 -8.38 -7.79
N VAL A 644 -24.80 -8.37 -9.12
CA VAL A 644 -25.52 -9.26 -10.05
C VAL A 644 -25.33 -10.74 -9.69
N ARG A 645 -24.13 -11.13 -9.29
CA ARG A 645 -23.82 -12.52 -8.88
C ARG A 645 -24.23 -12.86 -7.46
N THR A 646 -24.62 -11.86 -6.66
CA THR A 646 -25.00 -12.05 -5.25
C THR A 646 -26.51 -12.08 -5.09
N GLU A 647 -27.24 -11.16 -5.72
CA GLU A 647 -28.67 -11.00 -5.50
C GLU A 647 -29.51 -11.74 -6.55
N PRO A 648 -30.59 -12.42 -6.15
CA PRO A 648 -31.37 -13.27 -7.05
C PRO A 648 -32.21 -12.48 -8.06
N TRP A 649 -32.48 -11.19 -7.79
CA TRP A 649 -33.18 -10.31 -8.72
C TRP A 649 -32.46 -8.98 -8.83
N VAL A 650 -31.89 -8.74 -10.02
CA VAL A 650 -31.18 -7.51 -10.34
C VAL A 650 -31.58 -7.06 -11.74
N LYS A 651 -32.04 -5.81 -11.87
CA LYS A 651 -32.16 -5.13 -13.16
C LYS A 651 -30.99 -4.16 -13.31
N THR A 652 -30.25 -4.30 -14.40
CA THR A 652 -29.10 -3.44 -14.70
C THR A 652 -29.45 -2.45 -15.81
N MET A 653 -29.06 -1.20 -15.61
CA MET A 653 -29.22 -0.09 -16.54
C MET A 653 -27.88 0.66 -16.60
N ALA A 654 -27.66 1.39 -17.68
CA ALA A 654 -26.55 2.34 -17.77
C ALA A 654 -27.13 3.72 -18.09
N PHE A 655 -26.48 4.78 -17.62
CA PHE A 655 -26.96 6.13 -17.82
C PHE A 655 -25.84 7.11 -18.15
N SER A 656 -26.18 8.08 -18.98
CA SER A 656 -25.50 9.37 -19.07
C SER A 656 -26.58 10.46 -19.05
N HIS A 657 -26.89 11.04 -20.21
CA HIS A 657 -28.01 11.98 -20.43
C HIS A 657 -29.34 11.27 -20.64
N GLU A 658 -29.27 9.98 -20.98
CA GLU A 658 -30.41 9.10 -21.14
C GLU A 658 -30.13 7.79 -20.40
N LEU A 659 -31.22 7.09 -20.02
CA LEU A 659 -31.14 5.77 -19.42
C LEU A 659 -31.28 4.72 -20.50
N VAL A 660 -30.25 3.90 -20.66
CA VAL A 660 -30.25 2.79 -21.61
C VAL A 660 -30.33 1.46 -20.89
N GLU A 661 -31.04 0.51 -21.50
CA GLU A 661 -31.07 -0.84 -21.01
C GLU A 661 -29.70 -1.50 -21.18
N PHE A 662 -29.14 -1.98 -20.07
CA PHE A 662 -27.78 -2.51 -20.04
C PHE A 662 -27.82 -3.85 -19.31
N SER A 663 -28.17 -4.92 -20.02
CA SER A 663 -28.35 -6.25 -19.41
C SER A 663 -27.01 -6.91 -19.12
N VAL A 664 -26.72 -7.12 -17.83
CA VAL A 664 -25.56 -7.87 -17.36
C VAL A 664 -26.03 -9.19 -16.75
N ARG A 665 -25.41 -10.29 -17.16
CA ARG A 665 -25.73 -11.65 -16.67
C ARG A 665 -24.63 -12.13 -15.73
N GLU A 666 -24.96 -13.09 -14.88
CA GLU A 666 -24.00 -13.73 -13.97
C GLU A 666 -22.82 -14.37 -14.72
N SER A 667 -23.07 -14.91 -15.92
CA SER A 667 -22.08 -15.56 -16.77
C SER A 667 -21.19 -14.60 -17.56
N ASP A 668 -21.53 -13.30 -17.61
CA ASP A 668 -20.77 -12.34 -18.41
C ASP A 668 -19.35 -12.18 -17.85
N ARG A 669 -18.42 -11.85 -18.75
CA ARG A 669 -17.05 -11.47 -18.39
C ARG A 669 -16.91 -9.96 -18.25
N LEU A 670 -16.03 -9.49 -17.37
CA LEU A 670 -15.89 -8.06 -17.08
C LEU A 670 -15.52 -7.23 -18.32
N GLU A 671 -14.69 -7.78 -19.20
CA GLU A 671 -14.29 -7.11 -20.45
C GLU A 671 -15.48 -6.84 -21.36
N GLU A 672 -16.30 -7.86 -21.60
CA GLU A 672 -17.51 -7.75 -22.42
C GLU A 672 -18.53 -6.78 -21.82
N VAL A 673 -18.58 -6.67 -20.49
CA VAL A 673 -19.44 -5.68 -19.80
C VAL A 673 -18.88 -4.27 -20.00
N VAL A 674 -17.57 -4.07 -19.83
CA VAL A 674 -16.92 -2.76 -20.00
C VAL A 674 -16.98 -2.29 -21.45
N GLU A 675 -16.67 -3.14 -22.43
CA GLU A 675 -16.76 -2.81 -23.86
C GLU A 675 -18.18 -2.38 -24.25
N ARG A 676 -19.20 -3.10 -23.74
CA ARG A 676 -20.60 -2.71 -23.95
C ARG A 676 -20.91 -1.37 -23.28
N ALA A 677 -20.41 -1.12 -22.07
CA ALA A 677 -20.61 0.14 -21.38
C ALA A 677 -19.96 1.32 -22.11
N GLU A 678 -18.73 1.16 -22.59
CA GLU A 678 -17.98 2.18 -23.34
C GLU A 678 -18.57 2.44 -24.74
N SER A 679 -19.32 1.49 -25.30
CA SER A 679 -20.02 1.68 -26.58
C SER A 679 -21.28 2.57 -26.49
N ILE A 680 -21.74 2.88 -25.28
CA ILE A 680 -22.94 3.70 -25.06
C ILE A 680 -22.60 5.18 -25.30
N PRO A 681 -23.37 5.92 -26.13
CA PRO A 681 -23.14 7.35 -26.34
C PRO A 681 -23.14 8.16 -25.03
N MET A 682 -22.12 8.99 -24.87
CA MET A 682 -21.96 9.84 -23.68
C MET A 682 -22.80 11.12 -23.77
N GLY A 683 -23.23 11.64 -22.62
CA GLY A 683 -23.82 12.97 -22.46
C GLY A 683 -23.81 13.42 -21.00
N GLY A 684 -24.56 14.48 -20.67
CA GLY A 684 -24.64 15.04 -19.30
C GLY A 684 -25.18 14.04 -18.29
N THR A 685 -24.72 14.08 -17.04
CA THR A 685 -25.00 13.04 -16.04
C THR A 685 -26.30 13.32 -15.28
N ASP A 686 -27.28 12.42 -15.36
CA ASP A 686 -28.51 12.46 -14.56
C ASP A 686 -28.69 11.19 -13.70
N CYS A 687 -28.34 11.30 -12.42
CA CYS A 687 -28.46 10.23 -11.45
C CYS A 687 -29.91 9.95 -10.99
N ALA A 688 -30.90 10.76 -11.40
CA ALA A 688 -32.31 10.57 -11.05
C ALA A 688 -33.01 9.55 -11.97
N LEU A 689 -32.46 9.33 -13.17
CA LEU A 689 -33.04 8.50 -14.22
C LEU A 689 -33.45 7.08 -13.77
N PRO A 690 -32.68 6.33 -12.97
CA PRO A 690 -33.08 4.99 -12.55
C PRO A 690 -34.41 4.95 -11.79
N MET A 691 -34.66 5.93 -10.90
CA MET A 691 -35.89 6.04 -10.13
C MET A 691 -37.07 6.53 -10.98
N ILE A 692 -36.80 7.47 -11.89
CA ILE A 692 -37.80 7.98 -12.84
C ILE A 692 -38.31 6.83 -13.71
N TYR A 693 -37.39 6.08 -14.33
CA TYR A 693 -37.71 4.93 -15.17
C TYR A 693 -38.52 3.87 -14.43
N ALA A 694 -38.12 3.53 -13.19
CA ALA A 694 -38.84 2.54 -12.41
C ALA A 694 -40.27 3.00 -12.08
N THR A 695 -40.48 4.29 -11.86
CA THR A 695 -41.82 4.88 -11.66
C THR A 695 -42.65 4.77 -12.94
N GLU A 696 -42.11 5.21 -14.07
CA GLU A 696 -42.82 5.21 -15.37
C GLU A 696 -43.21 3.81 -15.83
N LYS A 697 -42.29 2.85 -15.67
CA LYS A 697 -42.51 1.44 -16.03
C LYS A 697 -43.29 0.67 -14.97
N LYS A 698 -43.64 1.31 -13.84
CA LYS A 698 -44.28 0.69 -12.68
C LYS A 698 -43.53 -0.56 -12.21
N LEU A 699 -42.19 -0.50 -12.22
CA LEU A 699 -41.32 -1.59 -11.80
C LEU A 699 -41.18 -1.56 -10.28
N PRO A 700 -41.51 -2.65 -9.58
CA PRO A 700 -41.38 -2.67 -8.14
C PRO A 700 -39.94 -3.05 -7.76
N VAL A 701 -39.25 -2.12 -7.14
CA VAL A 701 -37.81 -2.09 -6.82
C VAL A 701 -37.69 -1.74 -5.36
N ASP A 702 -36.91 -2.51 -4.62
CA ASP A 702 -36.69 -2.30 -3.19
C ASP A 702 -35.42 -1.46 -2.96
N VAL A 703 -34.42 -1.59 -3.84
CA VAL A 703 -33.11 -0.97 -3.70
C VAL A 703 -32.62 -0.43 -5.04
N PHE A 704 -32.35 0.87 -5.10
CA PHE A 704 -31.61 1.50 -6.19
C PHE A 704 -30.13 1.58 -5.80
N VAL A 705 -29.24 1.20 -6.71
CA VAL A 705 -27.79 1.39 -6.53
C VAL A 705 -27.27 2.20 -7.70
N VAL A 706 -26.76 3.40 -7.43
CA VAL A 706 -26.18 4.29 -8.44
C VAL A 706 -24.67 4.25 -8.30
N LEU A 707 -23.97 3.81 -9.35
CA LEU A 707 -22.51 3.73 -9.39
C LEU A 707 -21.98 4.90 -10.22
N THR A 708 -21.38 5.89 -9.55
CA THR A 708 -21.03 7.19 -10.15
C THR A 708 -19.83 7.83 -9.43
N ASP A 709 -19.37 8.97 -9.93
CA ASP A 709 -18.44 9.87 -9.25
C ASP A 709 -19.15 11.03 -8.50
N ASN A 710 -20.48 10.96 -8.36
CA ASN A 710 -21.37 11.90 -7.65
C ASN A 710 -21.61 13.25 -8.35
N GLU A 711 -21.29 13.37 -9.64
CA GLU A 711 -21.32 14.63 -10.37
C GLU A 711 -22.58 14.76 -11.26
N THR A 712 -23.76 14.82 -10.63
CA THR A 712 -25.05 15.00 -11.32
C THR A 712 -25.32 16.49 -11.59
N TRP A 713 -25.78 16.86 -12.78
CA TRP A 713 -26.10 18.26 -13.10
C TRP A 713 -27.20 18.45 -14.16
N PHE A 714 -27.54 17.40 -14.92
CA PHE A 714 -28.30 17.55 -16.17
C PHE A 714 -29.83 17.44 -16.00
N GLY A 715 -30.31 16.69 -15.00
CA GLY A 715 -31.73 16.34 -14.92
C GLY A 715 -32.66 17.45 -14.41
N ASP A 716 -33.94 17.39 -14.82
CA ASP A 716 -35.01 18.29 -14.34
C ASP A 716 -35.50 17.97 -12.91
N VAL A 717 -35.01 16.87 -12.32
CA VAL A 717 -35.42 16.39 -11.00
C VAL A 717 -34.20 15.90 -10.24
N HIS A 718 -34.09 16.30 -8.97
CA HIS A 718 -33.05 15.78 -8.07
C HIS A 718 -33.24 14.27 -7.79
N PRO A 719 -32.16 13.48 -7.66
CA PRO A 719 -32.24 12.04 -7.33
C PRO A 719 -33.04 11.75 -6.06
N THR A 720 -32.94 12.63 -5.06
CA THR A 720 -33.66 12.53 -3.79
C THR A 720 -35.17 12.69 -3.95
N GLU A 721 -35.59 13.67 -4.76
CA GLU A 721 -36.98 13.88 -5.12
C GLU A 721 -37.51 12.76 -6.02
N ALA A 722 -36.70 12.23 -6.93
CA ALA A 722 -37.06 11.08 -7.74
C ALA A 722 -37.34 9.83 -6.89
N LEU A 723 -36.54 9.59 -5.84
CA LEU A 723 -36.81 8.49 -4.89
C LEU A 723 -38.09 8.74 -4.09
N LYS A 724 -38.32 9.95 -3.55
CA LYS A 724 -39.56 10.28 -2.82
C LYS A 724 -40.79 10.07 -3.69
N ARG A 725 -40.74 10.51 -4.95
CA ARG A 725 -41.81 10.31 -5.94
C ARG A 725 -42.03 8.83 -6.22
N TYR A 726 -40.96 8.05 -6.38
CA TYR A 726 -41.05 6.60 -6.54
C TYR A 726 -41.75 5.93 -5.35
N ARG A 727 -41.32 6.23 -4.12
CA ARG A 727 -41.92 5.69 -2.88
C ARG A 727 -43.42 5.96 -2.82
N ALA A 728 -43.83 7.19 -3.13
CA ALA A 728 -45.23 7.60 -3.13
C ALA A 728 -46.05 6.95 -4.27
N ALA A 729 -45.55 7.01 -5.51
CA ALA A 729 -46.26 6.53 -6.69
C ALA A 729 -46.39 5.00 -6.73
N MET A 730 -45.39 4.29 -6.19
CA MET A 730 -45.35 2.83 -6.19
C MET A 730 -45.85 2.20 -4.87
N ASN A 731 -46.22 3.02 -3.88
CA ASN A 731 -46.56 2.59 -2.52
C ASN A 731 -45.45 1.69 -1.92
N GLN A 732 -44.20 2.13 -2.04
CA GLN A 732 -43.00 1.45 -1.55
C GLN A 732 -42.23 2.38 -0.59
N PRO A 733 -42.75 2.65 0.63
CA PRO A 733 -42.10 3.61 1.56
C PRO A 733 -40.69 3.19 1.97
N ASP A 734 -40.41 1.88 1.97
CA ASP A 734 -39.12 1.30 2.36
C ASP A 734 -38.10 1.22 1.21
N ALA A 735 -38.42 1.75 0.01
CA ALA A 735 -37.47 1.74 -1.10
C ALA A 735 -36.22 2.57 -0.75
N LYS A 736 -35.03 2.00 -1.00
CA LYS A 736 -33.74 2.60 -0.61
C LYS A 736 -32.92 3.02 -1.80
N LEU A 737 -32.03 3.99 -1.59
CA LEU A 737 -31.01 4.40 -2.55
C LEU A 737 -29.63 4.21 -1.93
N VAL A 738 -28.74 3.54 -2.66
CA VAL A 738 -27.31 3.46 -2.33
C VAL A 738 -26.51 4.13 -3.44
N VAL A 739 -25.59 5.00 -3.04
CA VAL A 739 -24.68 5.69 -3.93
C VAL A 739 -23.29 5.12 -3.72
N LEU A 740 -22.70 4.55 -4.77
CA LEU A 740 -21.34 4.05 -4.75
C LEU A 740 -20.42 5.06 -5.45
N ALA A 741 -19.62 5.76 -4.66
CA ALA A 741 -18.71 6.81 -5.12
C ALA A 741 -17.36 6.23 -5.55
N PHE A 742 -16.94 6.48 -6.80
CA PHE A 742 -15.65 6.03 -7.36
C PHE A 742 -14.58 7.12 -7.40
N SER A 743 -14.88 8.30 -6.83
CA SER A 743 -14.00 9.44 -6.69
C SER A 743 -14.10 10.00 -5.25
N VAL A 744 -13.03 10.65 -4.75
CA VAL A 744 -13.10 11.37 -3.47
C VAL A 744 -13.61 12.78 -3.71
N ASN A 745 -14.80 13.06 -3.19
CA ASN A 745 -15.37 14.40 -3.07
C ASN A 745 -16.03 14.58 -1.69
N ASP A 746 -16.36 15.81 -1.33
CA ASP A 746 -17.04 16.19 -0.09
C ASP A 746 -18.55 16.39 -0.27
N PHE A 747 -19.12 15.86 -1.36
CA PHE A 747 -20.54 15.89 -1.65
C PHE A 747 -21.11 14.52 -2.05
N SER A 748 -22.43 14.37 -1.95
CA SER A 748 -23.18 13.18 -2.30
C SER A 748 -24.56 13.55 -2.85
N ILE A 749 -25.08 12.70 -3.74
CA ILE A 749 -26.48 12.77 -4.18
C ILE A 749 -27.44 12.16 -3.14
N ALA A 750 -26.94 11.43 -2.13
CA ALA A 750 -27.73 10.91 -1.02
C ALA A 750 -28.00 12.01 0.01
N ASP A 751 -29.27 12.18 0.40
CA ASP A 751 -29.67 13.09 1.47
C ASP A 751 -29.26 12.51 2.83
N PRO A 752 -28.37 13.16 3.60
CA PRO A 752 -27.95 12.68 4.93
C PRO A 752 -29.09 12.56 5.95
N LYS A 753 -30.22 13.24 5.72
CA LYS A 753 -31.40 13.21 6.60
C LYS A 753 -32.36 12.06 6.26
N ASP A 754 -32.21 11.41 5.12
CA ASP A 754 -33.06 10.29 4.72
C ASP A 754 -32.41 8.95 5.13
N PRO A 755 -32.96 8.23 6.13
CA PRO A 755 -32.39 6.95 6.59
C PRO A 755 -32.50 5.82 5.56
N GLY A 756 -33.24 6.03 4.47
CA GLY A 756 -33.30 5.14 3.31
C GLY A 756 -32.34 5.52 2.19
N MET A 757 -31.42 6.46 2.41
CA MET A 757 -30.31 6.75 1.50
C MET A 757 -28.96 6.45 2.17
N LEU A 758 -28.02 5.90 1.42
CA LEU A 758 -26.68 5.56 1.90
C LEU A 758 -25.61 5.96 0.88
N ASP A 759 -24.51 6.52 1.36
CA ASP A 759 -23.31 6.76 0.58
C ASP A 759 -22.17 5.82 0.99
N VAL A 760 -21.50 5.22 0.00
CA VAL A 760 -20.40 4.29 0.21
C VAL A 760 -19.28 4.53 -0.81
N ALA A 761 -18.03 4.43 -0.36
CA ALA A 761 -16.89 4.36 -1.26
C ALA A 761 -16.93 3.06 -2.08
N GLY A 762 -17.06 3.17 -3.41
CA GLY A 762 -17.27 2.05 -4.32
C GLY A 762 -16.13 1.02 -4.35
N MET A 763 -14.93 1.39 -3.91
CA MET A 763 -13.76 0.49 -3.89
C MET A 763 -13.55 -0.25 -2.56
N ASP A 764 -14.47 -0.13 -1.62
CA ASP A 764 -14.41 -0.88 -0.36
C ASP A 764 -14.77 -2.36 -0.63
N SER A 765 -13.88 -3.29 -0.28
CA SER A 765 -14.17 -4.73 -0.41
C SER A 765 -15.36 -5.19 0.45
N ALA A 766 -15.82 -4.38 1.39
CA ALA A 766 -17.04 -4.62 2.16
C ALA A 766 -18.32 -4.15 1.47
N VAL A 767 -18.28 -3.49 0.31
CA VAL A 767 -19.45 -2.93 -0.39
C VAL A 767 -20.64 -3.90 -0.44
N PRO A 768 -20.49 -5.16 -0.92
CA PRO A 768 -21.65 -6.06 -0.97
C PRO A 768 -22.28 -6.30 0.41
N ARG A 769 -21.46 -6.36 1.48
CA ARG A 769 -21.95 -6.57 2.85
C ARG A 769 -22.60 -5.31 3.40
N VAL A 770 -21.96 -4.16 3.22
CA VAL A 770 -22.44 -2.84 3.63
C VAL A 770 -23.81 -2.56 3.01
N VAL A 771 -23.94 -2.79 1.70
CA VAL A 771 -25.23 -2.70 0.99
C VAL A 771 -26.25 -3.66 1.59
N ALA A 772 -25.89 -4.93 1.80
CA ALA A 772 -26.83 -5.92 2.32
C ALA A 772 -27.31 -5.62 3.75
N ASP A 773 -26.41 -5.17 4.63
CA ASP A 773 -26.72 -4.81 6.02
C ASP A 773 -27.66 -3.59 6.08
N PHE A 774 -27.37 -2.56 5.27
CA PHE A 774 -28.23 -1.39 5.12
C PHE A 774 -29.62 -1.77 4.59
N VAL A 775 -29.70 -2.62 3.57
CA VAL A 775 -30.95 -3.07 2.97
C VAL A 775 -31.82 -3.83 3.97
N ARG A 776 -31.21 -4.66 4.82
CA ARG A 776 -31.91 -5.38 5.91
C ARG A 776 -32.37 -4.51 7.08
N GLY A 777 -31.93 -3.25 7.15
CA GLY A 777 -32.25 -2.35 8.26
C GLY A 777 -31.29 -2.48 9.44
N GLY A 778 -30.10 -3.03 9.25
CA GLY A 778 -29.01 -2.89 10.21
C GLY A 778 -28.51 -1.45 10.19
N GLY A 779 -28.55 -0.75 11.33
CA GLY A 779 -27.87 0.54 11.48
C GLY A 779 -26.36 0.37 11.35
N MET A 780 -25.71 1.24 10.58
CA MET A 780 -24.25 1.37 10.49
C MET A 780 -23.69 2.26 11.59
#